data_AF-A0A932G409-F1
#
_entry.id   AF-A0A932G409-F1
#
_cell.length_a   1.000
_cell.length_b   1.000
_cell.length_c   1.000
_cell.angle_alpha   90.00
_cell.angle_beta   90.00
_cell.angle_gamma   90.00
#
_symmetry.space_group_name_H-M   'P 1'
#
loop_
_entity.id
_entity.type
_entity.pdbx_description
1 polymer ?
#
loop_
_entity_poly.entity_id
_entity_poly.type
_entity_poly.pdbx_seq_one_letter_code
_entity_poly.pdbx_strand_id
1 'polypeptide(L)'
;MKSLKPAAAAARGRKSRAEEKRAQLLRGAMAHWDLGVGGHGARHPLRQVGDSEFNVRADGPGAIPGARVAVMRSAYFDAGKELNVPGSAVTAFLRARDPSGKWNAALFAKRGGHDRVNCNLYSIGGVIGFEVHTDAGFVGVSFPASEIAATAWHDFAGRYDGQAIELICDGQVMARKLWKGGNLTQNTEPLLLGAETDAGKIVRAFTGEMEEAALWSRALSDSELSLLMRKKALKPDVHFAAPYASPIHYRPKVGRLADTIPFFWKGEYHIFYLRAIDKVPWEHIVSTDLVHWKELPTALVADGDANGPDGQNMFTGSVIERDGTFHIFYTGWNPRNPAGLEFVMHATSPDLLKWTKHPDDIFGPDGVLYADKQQRDFRDPYVFWNEPDKRYWMFLCTGSQTGVGVSSDLKKWELQKPLDANYAGLGTPECPDYFTIGGTHYLICSPTATSSTYARHAKEIRGPYLDPVSPAIDTPILYAAKRLFDGQRHVITGWIRDLGGERDGGGFEWGGTQCVPREVMAGPNGQLHFRSVPEATAVFTRTMLDLSRKPKLTLTPARWRYEGSALVGEASGAASQMTFAVPDNYLLECKAKLDERAVFTLAFRETEQAGSGYRLVLRPDKQEAEINGATFRYARKIALDPSQPIRIQAFVLGSIIECFINDAYAFSCRAYNHRRGRLGLSVAGGDVKVLSLSVRTDAARPGVRASSFGQECAVSGPHPRTESGG
;
A
#
# COMPACT_ATOMS: atom_id res chain seq x y z
N MET A 1 -3.35 72.92 45.24
CA MET A 1 -3.11 73.36 43.84
C MET A 1 -2.51 72.20 43.04
N LYS A 2 -3.16 71.85 41.91
CA LYS A 2 -2.66 71.11 40.72
C LYS A 2 -2.13 69.68 40.96
N SER A 3 -2.93 68.63 40.80
CA SER A 3 -3.38 67.94 39.56
C SER A 3 -2.26 67.32 38.72
N LEU A 4 -2.25 65.98 38.70
CA LEU A 4 -1.52 65.08 37.82
C LEU A 4 -1.80 65.33 36.32
N LYS A 5 -0.76 65.17 35.51
CA LYS A 5 -0.83 64.53 34.18
C LYS A 5 0.49 63.80 33.90
N PRO A 6 0.46 62.52 33.53
CA PRO A 6 1.42 61.96 32.59
C PRO A 6 0.77 61.81 31.20
N ALA A 7 1.57 62.11 30.19
CA ALA A 7 1.21 62.03 28.78
C ALA A 7 0.90 60.59 28.35
N ALA A 8 -0.25 60.41 27.71
CA ALA A 8 -0.52 59.26 26.87
C ALA A 8 -0.05 59.58 25.44
N ALA A 9 0.86 58.77 24.89
CA ALA A 9 1.08 58.68 23.45
C ALA A 9 1.39 57.23 23.05
N ALA A 10 0.40 56.67 22.36
CA ALA A 10 0.27 55.38 21.69
C ALA A 10 1.56 54.63 21.24
N ALA A 11 1.72 53.40 21.74
CA ALA A 11 2.43 52.33 21.06
C ALA A 11 1.41 51.40 20.37
N ARG A 12 1.14 51.60 19.08
CA ARG A 12 0.46 50.57 18.25
C ARG A 12 1.53 49.57 17.82
N GLY A 13 1.50 48.36 18.38
CA GLY A 13 2.43 47.27 18.03
C GLY A 13 2.34 46.89 16.55
N ARG A 14 3.49 46.78 15.86
CA ARG A 14 3.56 46.26 14.49
C ARG A 14 3.23 44.76 14.51
N LYS A 15 2.30 44.34 13.64
CA LYS A 15 2.02 42.92 13.37
C LYS A 15 3.25 42.26 12.74
N SER A 16 3.47 40.99 13.02
CA SER A 16 4.54 40.20 12.41
C SER A 16 4.27 39.96 10.92
N ARG A 17 5.33 39.74 10.13
CA ARG A 17 5.23 39.42 8.69
C ARG A 17 4.37 38.17 8.41
N ALA A 18 4.32 37.21 9.35
CA ALA A 18 3.48 36.03 9.23
C ALA A 18 1.99 36.36 9.40
N GLU A 19 1.64 37.21 10.37
CA GLU A 19 0.27 37.68 10.59
C GLU A 19 -0.25 38.49 9.40
N GLU A 20 0.60 39.31 8.78
CA GLU A 20 0.23 40.06 7.57
C GLU A 20 -0.08 39.14 6.39
N LYS A 21 0.76 38.11 6.16
CA LYS A 21 0.51 37.10 5.12
C LYS A 21 -0.77 36.31 5.39
N ARG A 22 -1.03 35.93 6.65
CA ARG A 22 -2.25 35.20 7.03
C ARG A 22 -3.49 36.06 6.76
N ALA A 23 -3.44 37.34 7.14
CA ALA A 23 -4.52 38.27 6.87
C ALA A 23 -4.74 38.50 5.36
N GLN A 24 -3.67 38.49 4.56
CA GLN A 24 -3.79 38.54 3.09
C GLN A 24 -4.43 37.29 2.52
N LEU A 25 -4.07 36.10 3.00
CA LEU A 25 -4.66 34.83 2.60
C LEU A 25 -6.17 34.80 2.87
N LEU A 26 -6.58 35.23 4.06
CA LEU A 26 -7.99 35.31 4.46
C LEU A 26 -8.80 36.31 3.61
N ARG A 27 -8.20 37.47 3.27
CA ARG A 27 -8.83 38.41 2.33
C ARG A 27 -9.03 37.84 0.92
N GLY A 28 -8.27 36.83 0.55
CA GLY A 28 -8.40 36.10 -0.72
C GLY A 28 -9.41 34.95 -0.67
N ALA A 29 -10.07 34.71 0.47
CA ALA A 29 -11.14 33.71 0.58
C ALA A 29 -12.39 34.17 -0.17
N MET A 30 -13.17 33.21 -0.67
CA MET A 30 -14.53 33.49 -1.16
C MET A 30 -15.41 34.00 -0.03
N ALA A 31 -15.27 33.38 1.14
CA ALA A 31 -15.91 33.80 2.37
C ALA A 31 -14.99 33.56 3.56
N HIS A 32 -15.01 34.48 4.52
CA HIS A 32 -14.26 34.43 5.78
C HIS A 32 -15.10 35.10 6.86
N TRP A 33 -15.17 34.45 8.02
CA TRP A 33 -16.00 34.85 9.14
C TRP A 33 -15.22 34.81 10.45
N ASP A 34 -15.30 35.91 11.20
CA ASP A 34 -15.00 35.93 12.62
C ASP A 34 -16.30 35.58 13.36
N LEU A 35 -16.35 34.36 13.90
CA LEU A 35 -17.53 33.82 14.54
C LEU A 35 -17.69 34.39 15.96
N GLY A 36 -16.61 34.85 16.58
CA GLY A 36 -16.63 35.48 17.90
C GLY A 36 -17.45 36.76 17.97
N VAL A 37 -17.64 37.44 16.84
CA VAL A 37 -18.50 38.63 16.70
C VAL A 37 -19.81 38.34 15.96
N GLY A 38 -20.19 37.07 15.83
CA GLY A 38 -21.42 36.62 15.15
C GLY A 38 -21.33 36.59 13.63
N GLY A 39 -20.15 36.76 13.03
CA GLY A 39 -19.95 36.76 11.57
C GLY A 39 -20.47 38.02 10.87
N HIS A 40 -20.80 39.08 11.61
CA HIS A 40 -21.31 40.34 11.07
C HIS A 40 -20.19 41.16 10.39
N GLY A 41 -20.52 41.84 9.28
CA GLY A 41 -19.57 42.67 8.54
C GLY A 41 -18.68 41.95 7.53
N ALA A 42 -18.82 40.61 7.40
CA ALA A 42 -18.22 39.85 6.30
C ALA A 42 -18.92 40.13 4.97
N ARG A 43 -18.26 39.85 3.84
CA ARG A 43 -18.85 39.94 2.49
C ARG A 43 -20.14 39.11 2.34
N HIS A 44 -20.19 37.98 3.04
CA HIS A 44 -21.35 37.10 3.12
C HIS A 44 -21.78 37.01 4.60
N PRO A 45 -22.68 37.87 5.10
CA PRO A 45 -23.03 37.88 6.52
C PRO A 45 -23.74 36.58 6.95
N LEU A 46 -23.54 36.17 8.20
CA LEU A 46 -24.19 35.00 8.77
C LEU A 46 -25.49 35.38 9.52
N ARG A 47 -26.53 34.56 9.36
CA ARG A 47 -27.71 34.57 10.23
C ARG A 47 -27.52 33.54 11.34
N GLN A 48 -27.53 33.98 12.59
CA GLN A 48 -27.53 33.10 13.75
C GLN A 48 -28.88 32.39 13.90
N VAL A 49 -28.86 31.10 14.24
CA VAL A 49 -30.06 30.33 14.60
C VAL A 49 -29.78 29.48 15.85
N GLY A 50 -30.70 29.54 16.82
CA GLY A 50 -30.57 28.85 18.10
C GLY A 50 -29.90 29.69 19.18
N ASP A 51 -29.62 29.07 20.33
CA ASP A 51 -29.02 29.70 21.50
C ASP A 51 -27.50 29.76 21.36
N SER A 52 -26.96 30.97 21.25
CA SER A 52 -25.51 31.19 21.25
C SER A 52 -25.12 32.52 21.89
N GLU A 53 -23.92 32.53 22.49
CA GLU A 53 -23.32 33.68 23.14
C GLU A 53 -22.06 34.12 22.37
N PHE A 54 -21.91 35.42 22.12
CA PHE A 54 -20.78 35.99 21.38
C PHE A 54 -19.87 36.81 22.27
N ASN A 55 -18.70 37.18 21.73
CA ASN A 55 -17.67 37.93 22.43
C ASN A 55 -17.17 37.24 23.71
N VAL A 56 -17.36 35.93 23.84
CA VAL A 56 -16.84 35.14 24.95
C VAL A 56 -15.33 35.02 24.78
N ARG A 57 -14.56 35.17 25.87
CA ARG A 57 -13.10 35.01 25.82
C ARG A 57 -12.78 33.52 25.66
N ALA A 58 -11.97 33.18 24.66
CA ALA A 58 -11.53 31.80 24.47
C ALA A 58 -10.75 31.29 25.70
N ASP A 59 -11.09 30.09 26.16
CA ASP A 59 -10.37 29.39 27.23
C ASP A 59 -10.05 27.94 26.84
N GLY A 60 -9.36 27.22 27.73
CA GLY A 60 -9.03 25.82 27.56
C GLY A 60 -7.78 25.53 26.72
N PRO A 61 -7.41 24.24 26.59
CA PRO A 61 -6.22 23.82 25.86
C PRO A 61 -6.27 24.25 24.39
N GLY A 62 -5.20 24.87 23.90
CA GLY A 62 -5.11 25.34 22.51
C GLY A 62 -5.77 26.68 22.22
N ALA A 63 -6.40 27.35 23.21
CA ALA A 63 -6.98 28.68 23.04
C ALA A 63 -5.93 29.73 22.67
N ILE A 64 -6.31 30.66 21.80
CA ILE A 64 -5.46 31.80 21.43
C ILE A 64 -5.64 32.91 22.46
N PRO A 65 -4.55 33.40 23.09
CA PRO A 65 -4.65 34.48 24.07
C PRO A 65 -5.36 35.72 23.53
N GLY A 66 -6.47 36.10 24.17
CA GLY A 66 -7.25 37.27 23.80
C GLY A 66 -8.25 37.08 22.66
N ALA A 67 -8.36 35.87 22.09
CA ALA A 67 -9.38 35.57 21.10
C ALA A 67 -10.81 35.65 21.67
N ARG A 68 -11.76 36.01 20.80
CA ARG A 68 -13.20 36.04 21.08
C ARG A 68 -13.88 34.94 20.27
N VAL A 69 -14.85 34.25 20.86
CA VAL A 69 -15.48 33.05 20.28
C VAL A 69 -16.99 33.09 20.45
N ALA A 70 -17.67 32.31 19.61
CA ALA A 70 -19.09 32.00 19.78
C ALA A 70 -19.24 30.71 20.58
N VAL A 71 -20.04 30.74 21.64
CA VAL A 71 -20.47 29.56 22.39
C VAL A 71 -21.84 29.14 21.86
N MET A 72 -21.93 27.95 21.30
CA MET A 72 -23.12 27.41 20.62
C MET A 72 -23.81 26.38 21.52
N ARG A 73 -25.13 26.48 21.70
CA ARG A 73 -25.95 25.52 22.46
C ARG A 73 -27.02 24.93 21.55
N SER A 74 -26.66 23.85 20.84
CA SER A 74 -27.47 23.29 19.76
C SER A 74 -27.86 24.38 18.74
N ALA A 75 -26.88 25.17 18.33
CA ALA A 75 -27.05 26.36 17.50
C ALA A 75 -26.12 26.31 16.28
N TYR A 76 -26.40 27.15 15.29
CA TYR A 76 -25.62 27.22 14.05
C TYR A 76 -25.70 28.60 13.39
N PHE A 77 -24.82 28.83 12.42
CA PHE A 77 -24.88 29.97 11.52
C PHE A 77 -25.33 29.54 10.13
N ASP A 78 -26.15 30.38 9.49
CA ASP A 78 -26.67 30.17 8.14
C ASP A 78 -26.15 31.28 7.21
N ALA A 79 -25.36 30.88 6.21
CA ALA A 79 -24.80 31.78 5.19
C ALA A 79 -25.66 31.86 3.92
N GLY A 80 -26.85 31.25 3.92
CA GLY A 80 -27.76 31.22 2.79
C GLY A 80 -27.33 30.24 1.70
N LYS A 81 -28.05 30.30 0.57
CA LYS A 81 -27.96 29.32 -0.54
C LYS A 81 -26.99 29.72 -1.64
N GLU A 82 -26.53 30.96 -1.66
CA GLU A 82 -25.78 31.54 -2.77
C GLU A 82 -24.32 31.05 -2.83
N LEU A 83 -23.76 30.66 -1.69
CA LEU A 83 -22.39 30.17 -1.60
C LEU A 83 -22.28 28.71 -2.04
N ASN A 84 -22.08 28.51 -3.33
CA ASN A 84 -21.57 27.25 -3.86
C ASN A 84 -20.11 27.40 -4.29
N VAL A 85 -19.33 26.33 -4.16
CA VAL A 85 -17.97 26.29 -4.67
C VAL A 85 -17.98 25.75 -6.09
N PRO A 86 -17.58 26.55 -7.10
CA PRO A 86 -17.49 26.09 -8.48
C PRO A 86 -16.17 25.36 -8.75
N GLY A 87 -16.12 24.63 -9.87
CA GLY A 87 -14.88 24.04 -10.39
C GLY A 87 -14.44 22.78 -9.66
N SER A 88 -13.17 22.42 -9.85
CA SER A 88 -12.62 21.12 -9.45
C SER A 88 -11.80 21.16 -8.16
N ALA A 89 -11.91 22.20 -7.33
CA ALA A 89 -11.13 22.32 -6.11
C ALA A 89 -11.84 23.15 -5.03
N VAL A 90 -11.60 22.80 -3.77
CA VAL A 90 -12.14 23.50 -2.60
C VAL A 90 -11.19 23.41 -1.41
N THR A 91 -11.16 24.47 -0.59
CA THR A 91 -10.65 24.38 0.78
C THR A 91 -11.67 24.98 1.73
N ALA A 92 -12.11 24.21 2.73
CA ALA A 92 -12.96 24.66 3.82
C ALA A 92 -12.17 24.60 5.14
N PHE A 93 -12.17 25.70 5.89
CA PHE A 93 -11.46 25.84 7.15
C PHE A 93 -12.41 26.19 8.29
N LEU A 94 -12.21 25.57 9.45
CA LEU A 94 -12.91 25.89 10.69
C LEU A 94 -11.98 25.73 11.88
N ARG A 95 -12.03 26.70 12.80
CA ARG A 95 -11.44 26.58 14.13
C ARG A 95 -12.53 26.45 15.19
N ALA A 96 -12.53 25.32 15.89
CA ALA A 96 -13.59 24.97 16.83
C ALA A 96 -13.08 24.13 18.02
N ARG A 97 -13.92 24.01 19.04
CA ARG A 97 -13.72 23.18 20.23
C ARG A 97 -15.04 22.59 20.69
N ASP A 98 -15.03 21.33 21.13
CA ASP A 98 -16.12 20.72 21.89
C ASP A 98 -15.66 20.49 23.33
N PRO A 99 -16.07 21.32 24.31
CA PRO A 99 -15.69 21.16 25.71
C PRO A 99 -16.12 19.82 26.33
N SER A 100 -17.13 19.14 25.76
CA SER A 100 -17.56 17.81 26.20
C SER A 100 -16.69 16.67 25.66
N GLY A 101 -15.90 16.96 24.61
CA GLY A 101 -15.06 15.99 23.91
C GLY A 101 -15.81 14.94 23.10
N LYS A 102 -17.13 15.10 22.91
CA LYS A 102 -17.96 14.08 22.25
C LYS A 102 -17.89 14.13 20.72
N TRP A 103 -17.69 15.32 20.14
CA TRP A 103 -17.63 15.58 18.71
C TRP A 103 -18.70 14.83 17.92
N ASN A 104 -19.93 15.32 17.92
CA ASN A 104 -21.06 14.67 17.24
C ASN A 104 -22.01 15.68 16.61
N ALA A 105 -21.53 16.42 15.61
CA ALA A 105 -22.28 17.44 14.89
C ALA A 105 -21.69 17.67 13.49
N ALA A 106 -22.47 18.33 12.63
CA ALA A 106 -21.91 18.96 11.44
C ALA A 106 -21.15 20.23 11.84
N LEU A 107 -20.00 20.47 11.21
CA LEU A 107 -19.09 21.56 11.57
C LEU A 107 -19.12 22.68 10.51
N PHE A 108 -18.99 22.31 9.24
CA PHE A 108 -19.07 23.20 8.09
C PHE A 108 -19.72 22.45 6.94
N ALA A 109 -20.94 22.79 6.55
CA ALA A 109 -21.72 21.97 5.63
C ALA A 109 -22.40 22.77 4.51
N LYS A 110 -22.17 22.34 3.26
CA LYS A 110 -23.02 22.65 2.11
C LYS A 110 -23.59 21.33 1.57
N ARG A 111 -24.47 20.73 2.35
CA ARG A 111 -24.98 19.36 2.20
C ARG A 111 -26.49 19.30 2.34
N GLY A 112 -27.14 18.41 1.58
CA GLY A 112 -28.56 18.04 1.66
C GLY A 112 -28.85 16.54 1.66
N GLY A 113 -27.86 15.71 1.97
CA GLY A 113 -27.85 14.26 1.74
C GLY A 113 -26.63 13.84 0.90
N HIS A 114 -26.35 12.54 0.80
CA HIS A 114 -25.14 12.04 0.13
C HIS A 114 -25.05 12.43 -1.36
N ASP A 115 -26.18 12.48 -2.06
CA ASP A 115 -26.24 12.87 -3.49
C ASP A 115 -26.33 14.40 -3.69
N ARG A 116 -26.31 15.16 -2.58
CA ARG A 116 -26.47 16.63 -2.57
C ARG A 116 -25.40 17.28 -1.70
N VAL A 117 -24.15 16.88 -1.87
CA VAL A 117 -22.99 17.50 -1.21
C VAL A 117 -22.28 18.44 -2.20
N ASN A 118 -21.81 19.58 -1.72
CA ASN A 118 -20.76 20.34 -2.41
C ASN A 118 -19.45 20.12 -1.64
N CYS A 119 -19.45 20.49 -0.36
CA CYS A 119 -18.45 20.09 0.62
C CYS A 119 -19.08 19.96 2.02
N ASN A 120 -18.58 19.04 2.84
CA ASN A 120 -19.04 18.88 4.23
C ASN A 120 -17.89 18.43 5.13
N LEU A 121 -17.63 19.20 6.19
CA LEU A 121 -16.76 18.86 7.32
C LEU A 121 -17.66 18.56 8.51
N TYR A 122 -17.52 17.37 9.08
CA TYR A 122 -18.42 16.87 10.11
C TYR A 122 -17.68 16.06 11.16
N SER A 123 -18.34 15.83 12.30
CA SER A 123 -17.98 14.77 13.23
C SER A 123 -19.21 13.96 13.61
N ILE A 124 -19.24 12.68 13.26
CA ILE A 124 -20.39 11.80 13.49
C ILE A 124 -19.87 10.40 13.77
N GLY A 125 -20.46 9.69 14.73
CA GLY A 125 -20.12 8.27 14.97
C GLY A 125 -18.68 8.05 15.43
N GLY A 126 -18.08 9.03 16.11
CA GLY A 126 -16.72 8.94 16.65
C GLY A 126 -15.59 9.25 15.65
N VAL A 127 -15.92 9.74 14.45
CA VAL A 127 -14.92 10.18 13.46
C VAL A 127 -15.12 11.64 13.08
N ILE A 128 -14.04 12.29 12.71
CA ILE A 128 -14.05 13.59 12.02
C ILE A 128 -13.83 13.32 10.53
N GLY A 129 -14.69 13.85 9.68
CA GLY A 129 -14.71 13.57 8.25
C GLY A 129 -14.82 14.81 7.38
N PHE A 130 -14.28 14.71 6.16
CA PHE A 130 -14.46 15.68 5.10
C PHE A 130 -14.87 14.96 3.82
N GLU A 131 -15.94 15.45 3.19
CA GLU A 131 -16.53 14.86 2.00
C GLU A 131 -16.86 15.93 0.96
N VAL A 132 -16.78 15.54 -0.31
CA VAL A 132 -17.23 16.33 -1.45
C VAL A 132 -17.98 15.42 -2.43
N HIS A 133 -18.85 16.01 -3.24
CA HIS A 133 -19.44 15.31 -4.36
C HIS A 133 -19.04 16.02 -5.65
N THR A 134 -18.63 15.21 -6.63
CA THR A 134 -18.13 15.66 -7.93
C THR A 134 -19.00 15.10 -9.04
N ASP A 135 -18.87 15.61 -10.27
CA ASP A 135 -19.45 14.98 -11.47
C ASP A 135 -18.98 13.52 -11.66
N ALA A 136 -17.83 13.15 -11.10
CA ALA A 136 -17.33 11.79 -11.06
C ALA A 136 -17.90 10.95 -9.89
N GLY A 137 -18.70 11.54 -9.00
CA GLY A 137 -19.34 10.89 -7.86
C GLY A 137 -18.87 11.40 -6.49
N PHE A 138 -19.33 10.73 -5.45
CA PHE A 138 -19.06 11.05 -4.05
C PHE A 138 -17.70 10.56 -3.56
N VAL A 139 -16.98 11.38 -2.80
CA VAL A 139 -15.72 11.00 -2.14
C VAL A 139 -15.57 11.64 -0.76
N GLY A 140 -15.09 10.88 0.21
CA GLY A 140 -14.82 11.35 1.55
C GLY A 140 -13.59 10.70 2.18
N VAL A 141 -13.05 11.36 3.21
CA VAL A 141 -11.98 10.90 4.10
C VAL A 141 -12.37 11.19 5.54
N SER A 142 -11.89 10.38 6.48
CA SER A 142 -12.13 10.60 7.91
C SER A 142 -11.00 10.01 8.76
N PHE A 143 -10.90 10.48 10.00
CA PHE A 143 -10.04 9.93 11.04
C PHE A 143 -10.80 9.80 12.38
N PRO A 144 -10.43 8.86 13.27
CA PRO A 144 -11.05 8.74 14.59
C PRO A 144 -10.87 10.01 15.43
N ALA A 145 -11.96 10.51 16.03
CA ALA A 145 -11.89 11.68 16.92
C ALA A 145 -11.01 11.45 18.16
N SER A 146 -10.72 10.19 18.51
CA SER A 146 -9.79 9.81 19.57
C SER A 146 -8.33 10.17 19.30
N GLU A 147 -7.97 10.54 18.07
CA GLU A 147 -6.60 10.90 17.69
C GLU A 147 -6.23 12.36 17.97
N ILE A 148 -7.23 13.17 18.32
CA ILE A 148 -7.04 14.56 18.74
C ILE A 148 -7.35 14.70 20.22
N ALA A 149 -6.84 15.78 20.83
CA ALA A 149 -7.14 16.08 22.22
C ALA A 149 -8.61 16.49 22.37
N ALA A 150 -9.47 15.54 22.74
CA ALA A 150 -10.93 15.66 22.62
C ALA A 150 -11.53 17.00 23.08
N THR A 151 -11.04 17.63 24.14
CA THR A 151 -11.58 18.88 24.71
C THR A 151 -10.80 20.15 24.35
N ALA A 152 -9.84 20.06 23.44
CA ALA A 152 -8.98 21.18 23.04
C ALA A 152 -9.55 21.94 21.82
N TRP A 153 -8.99 23.12 21.56
CA TRP A 153 -9.17 23.86 20.32
C TRP A 153 -8.40 23.24 19.17
N HIS A 154 -9.07 23.07 18.03
CA HIS A 154 -8.50 22.48 16.83
C HIS A 154 -8.73 23.35 15.59
N ASP A 155 -7.73 23.40 14.74
CA ASP A 155 -7.82 23.94 13.39
C ASP A 155 -8.08 22.80 12.39
N PHE A 156 -9.28 22.77 11.80
CA PHE A 156 -9.65 21.79 10.78
C PHE A 156 -9.61 22.41 9.38
N ALA A 157 -9.07 21.68 8.41
CA ALA A 157 -9.22 22.01 7.00
C ALA A 157 -9.54 20.77 6.16
N GLY A 158 -10.61 20.86 5.38
CA GLY A 158 -10.87 19.94 4.28
C GLY A 158 -10.35 20.54 2.97
N ARG A 159 -9.56 19.79 2.21
CA ARG A 159 -8.99 20.21 0.92
C ARG A 159 -9.31 19.17 -0.15
N TYR A 160 -9.78 19.63 -1.30
CA TYR A 160 -9.86 18.85 -2.53
C TYR A 160 -9.19 19.65 -3.66
N ASP A 161 -8.25 19.04 -4.38
CA ASP A 161 -7.43 19.70 -5.41
C ASP A 161 -7.75 19.27 -6.85
N GLY A 162 -8.77 18.43 -7.02
CA GLY A 162 -9.12 17.84 -8.32
C GLY A 162 -8.47 16.49 -8.58
N GLN A 163 -7.59 16.01 -7.70
CA GLN A 163 -6.90 14.71 -7.81
C GLN A 163 -6.83 13.95 -6.48
N ALA A 164 -6.99 14.64 -5.35
CA ALA A 164 -7.01 14.08 -4.03
C ALA A 164 -7.91 14.89 -3.10
N ILE A 165 -8.52 14.20 -2.14
CA ILE A 165 -9.19 14.80 -0.99
C ILE A 165 -8.35 14.55 0.27
N GLU A 166 -8.25 15.57 1.12
CA GLU A 166 -7.48 15.55 2.35
C GLU A 166 -8.26 16.21 3.48
N LEU A 167 -8.04 15.69 4.68
CA LEU A 167 -8.50 16.27 5.93
C LEU A 167 -7.28 16.55 6.81
N ILE A 168 -7.10 17.80 7.20
CA ILE A 168 -5.96 18.30 7.97
C ILE A 168 -6.45 18.81 9.33
N CYS A 169 -5.77 18.45 10.41
CA CYS A 169 -6.04 18.92 11.78
C CYS A 169 -4.75 19.44 12.41
N ASP A 170 -4.75 20.67 12.95
CA ASP A 170 -3.63 21.29 13.67
C ASP A 170 -2.27 21.27 12.93
N GLY A 171 -2.34 21.38 11.61
CA GLY A 171 -1.20 21.33 10.71
C GLY A 171 -0.65 19.93 10.47
N GLN A 172 -1.44 18.90 10.69
CA GLN A 172 -1.13 17.52 10.37
C GLN A 172 -2.17 17.01 9.39
N VAL A 173 -1.74 16.44 8.27
CA VAL A 173 -2.68 15.70 7.41
C VAL A 173 -3.16 14.49 8.23
N MET A 174 -4.46 14.34 8.37
CA MET A 174 -5.07 13.27 9.16
C MET A 174 -5.61 12.16 8.30
N ALA A 175 -6.03 12.47 7.08
CA ALA A 175 -6.43 11.48 6.10
C ALA A 175 -6.29 12.04 4.69
N ARG A 176 -5.90 11.19 3.75
CA ARG A 176 -5.78 11.49 2.32
C ARG A 176 -6.35 10.34 1.48
N LYS A 177 -7.04 10.68 0.40
CA LYS A 177 -7.51 9.72 -0.61
C LYS A 177 -7.34 10.30 -2.00
N LEU A 178 -6.69 9.55 -2.89
CA LEU A 178 -6.65 9.90 -4.32
C LEU A 178 -8.05 9.75 -4.92
N TRP A 179 -8.37 10.63 -5.86
CA TRP A 179 -9.65 10.67 -6.54
C TRP A 179 -9.44 10.85 -8.04
N LYS A 180 -10.34 10.27 -8.84
CA LYS A 180 -10.33 10.37 -10.31
C LYS A 180 -10.59 11.79 -10.84
N GLY A 181 -10.84 12.75 -9.94
CA GLY A 181 -11.08 14.15 -10.25
C GLY A 181 -12.55 14.45 -10.51
N GLY A 182 -12.80 15.61 -11.11
CA GLY A 182 -14.15 16.09 -11.42
C GLY A 182 -14.51 17.43 -10.78
N ASN A 183 -15.52 18.09 -11.35
CA ASN A 183 -16.06 19.35 -10.83
C ASN A 183 -17.00 19.10 -9.67
N LEU A 184 -16.97 19.98 -8.66
CA LEU A 184 -17.87 19.93 -7.51
C LEU A 184 -19.32 20.14 -7.95
N THR A 185 -20.20 19.23 -7.51
CA THR A 185 -21.63 19.37 -7.78
C THR A 185 -22.21 20.55 -7.02
N GLN A 186 -23.10 21.28 -7.69
CA GLN A 186 -23.81 22.40 -7.10
C GLN A 186 -25.08 21.87 -6.42
N ASN A 187 -25.52 22.52 -5.33
CA ASN A 187 -26.80 22.19 -4.71
C ASN A 187 -27.50 23.46 -4.19
N THR A 188 -28.80 23.37 -3.94
CA THR A 188 -29.64 24.51 -3.52
C THR A 188 -29.82 24.61 -2.00
N GLU A 189 -29.12 23.79 -1.23
CA GLU A 189 -29.18 23.82 0.23
C GLU A 189 -28.40 25.03 0.79
N PRO A 190 -28.69 25.50 2.00
CA PRO A 190 -27.87 26.54 2.62
C PRO A 190 -26.46 26.04 2.99
N LEU A 191 -25.50 26.95 3.01
CA LEU A 191 -24.21 26.72 3.69
C LEU A 191 -24.38 27.01 5.17
N LEU A 192 -24.09 26.03 6.02
CA LEU A 192 -24.26 26.09 7.47
C LEU A 192 -22.93 25.89 8.19
N LEU A 193 -22.70 26.65 9.27
CA LEU A 193 -21.61 26.42 10.22
C LEU A 193 -22.20 25.97 11.54
N GLY A 194 -21.86 24.76 11.98
CA GLY A 194 -22.43 24.14 13.18
C GLY A 194 -23.78 23.43 12.98
N ALA A 195 -24.18 23.14 11.74
CA ALA A 195 -25.29 22.25 11.42
C ALA A 195 -25.15 21.77 9.96
N GLU A 196 -26.02 20.87 9.51
CA GLU A 196 -26.17 20.51 8.10
C GLU A 196 -27.64 20.35 7.73
N THR A 197 -27.92 20.27 6.42
CA THR A 197 -29.24 19.84 5.96
C THR A 197 -29.23 18.40 5.46
N ASP A 198 -30.37 17.73 5.64
CA ASP A 198 -30.66 16.44 5.04
C ASP A 198 -32.09 16.48 4.49
N ALA A 199 -32.23 16.36 3.17
CA ALA A 199 -33.48 16.54 2.46
C ALA A 199 -34.25 17.82 2.87
N GLY A 200 -33.53 18.96 2.98
CA GLY A 200 -34.08 20.26 3.36
C GLY A 200 -34.40 20.44 4.85
N LYS A 201 -34.14 19.44 5.70
CA LYS A 201 -34.29 19.53 7.16
C LYS A 201 -32.97 19.81 7.84
N ILE A 202 -32.96 20.74 8.80
CA ILE A 202 -31.78 21.01 9.63
C ILE A 202 -31.59 19.86 10.62
N VAL A 203 -30.38 19.30 10.66
CA VAL A 203 -30.00 18.22 11.57
C VAL A 203 -28.63 18.47 12.18
N ARG A 204 -28.34 17.78 13.30
CA ARG A 204 -26.99 17.72 13.91
C ARG A 204 -26.39 19.08 14.27
N ALA A 205 -27.20 19.94 14.89
CA ALA A 205 -26.76 21.24 15.39
C ALA A 205 -25.66 21.11 16.45
N PHE A 206 -24.70 22.03 16.41
CA PHE A 206 -23.48 21.97 17.19
C PHE A 206 -23.68 22.51 18.61
N THR A 207 -23.04 21.83 19.56
CA THR A 207 -22.87 22.32 20.93
C THR A 207 -21.38 22.37 21.21
N GLY A 208 -20.84 23.56 21.43
CA GLY A 208 -19.40 23.77 21.54
C GLY A 208 -19.03 25.23 21.27
N GLU A 209 -17.79 25.46 20.85
CA GLU A 209 -17.21 26.79 20.67
C GLU A 209 -16.63 26.91 19.26
N MET A 210 -16.84 28.03 18.58
CA MET A 210 -16.30 28.32 17.25
C MET A 210 -15.62 29.69 17.22
N GLU A 211 -14.47 29.80 16.53
CA GLU A 211 -13.68 31.04 16.45
C GLU A 211 -13.71 31.66 15.05
N GLU A 212 -13.32 30.90 14.03
CA GLU A 212 -13.07 31.41 12.69
C GLU A 212 -13.41 30.36 11.64
N ALA A 213 -14.01 30.78 10.53
CA ALA A 213 -14.29 29.90 9.40
C ALA A 213 -13.97 30.60 8.07
N ALA A 214 -13.53 29.84 7.06
CA ALA A 214 -13.24 30.39 5.74
C ALA A 214 -13.39 29.33 4.63
N LEU A 215 -13.64 29.81 3.40
CA LEU A 215 -13.91 29.00 2.22
C LEU A 215 -13.19 29.54 0.98
N TRP A 216 -12.58 28.65 0.20
CA TRP A 216 -11.93 28.96 -1.08
C TRP A 216 -12.40 28.01 -2.20
N SER A 217 -12.55 28.53 -3.42
CA SER A 217 -12.77 27.76 -4.66
C SER A 217 -11.48 27.22 -5.29
N ARG A 218 -10.47 27.01 -4.44
CA ARG A 218 -9.20 26.40 -4.84
C ARG A 218 -8.65 25.59 -3.69
N ALA A 219 -7.77 24.65 -4.02
CA ALA A 219 -6.91 24.02 -3.04
C ALA A 219 -5.86 25.04 -2.56
N LEU A 220 -5.80 25.26 -1.24
CA LEU A 220 -4.69 25.99 -0.64
C LEU A 220 -3.44 25.10 -0.64
N SER A 221 -2.27 25.68 -0.87
CA SER A 221 -0.99 24.99 -0.75
C SER A 221 -0.67 24.63 0.71
N ASP A 222 0.26 23.70 0.92
CA ASP A 222 0.71 23.33 2.27
C ASP A 222 1.29 24.53 3.04
N SER A 223 1.96 25.44 2.33
CA SER A 223 2.49 26.67 2.93
C SER A 223 1.39 27.62 3.40
N GLU A 224 0.29 27.70 2.66
CA GLU A 224 -0.87 28.53 3.00
C GLU A 224 -1.66 27.92 4.15
N LEU A 225 -1.87 26.60 4.16
CA LEU A 225 -2.50 25.90 5.28
C LEU A 225 -1.67 25.99 6.56
N SER A 226 -0.35 25.86 6.47
CA SER A 226 0.55 26.04 7.62
C SER A 226 0.41 27.44 8.22
N LEU A 227 0.34 28.46 7.37
CA LEU A 227 0.14 29.85 7.76
C LEU A 227 -1.24 30.07 8.41
N LEU A 228 -2.29 29.48 7.84
CA LEU A 228 -3.66 29.55 8.33
C LEU A 228 -3.78 28.94 9.73
N MET A 229 -3.16 27.78 9.95
CA MET A 229 -3.15 27.01 11.21
C MET A 229 -2.05 27.44 12.20
N ARG A 230 -1.30 28.50 11.88
CA ARG A 230 -0.23 29.05 12.72
C ARG A 230 0.86 28.02 13.07
N LYS A 231 1.20 27.15 12.12
CA LYS A 231 2.25 26.12 12.24
C LYS A 231 3.46 26.46 11.37
N LYS A 232 4.61 25.90 11.72
CA LYS A 232 5.86 26.09 10.97
C LYS A 232 5.80 25.45 9.57
N ALA A 233 5.17 24.28 9.48
CA ALA A 233 4.94 23.51 8.26
C ALA A 233 3.82 22.49 8.51
N LEU A 234 3.14 22.04 7.46
CA LEU A 234 2.28 20.87 7.53
C LEU A 234 3.13 19.63 7.76
N LYS A 235 2.68 18.79 8.68
CA LYS A 235 3.21 17.44 8.86
C LYS A 235 2.48 16.50 7.89
N PRO A 236 3.20 15.55 7.29
CA PRO A 236 2.60 14.55 6.42
C PRO A 236 1.59 13.71 7.21
N ASP A 237 0.81 12.95 6.46
CA ASP A 237 -0.33 12.21 6.97
C ASP A 237 0.05 11.19 8.07
N VAL A 238 -0.70 11.14 9.16
CA VAL A 238 -0.53 10.17 10.27
C VAL A 238 -0.78 8.73 9.86
N HIS A 239 -1.71 8.52 8.93
CA HIS A 239 -2.14 7.21 8.44
C HIS A 239 -1.58 6.93 7.04
N PHE A 240 -1.40 7.99 6.25
CA PHE A 240 -0.71 7.95 4.97
C PHE A 240 0.77 8.30 5.17
N ALA A 241 1.49 7.41 5.84
CA ALA A 241 2.86 7.18 5.38
C ALA A 241 2.75 6.89 3.88
N ALA A 242 3.33 7.73 3.02
CA ALA A 242 3.28 7.60 1.56
C ALA A 242 3.27 6.12 1.19
N PRO A 243 2.28 5.63 0.41
CA PRO A 243 1.96 4.22 0.32
C PRO A 243 3.25 3.49 -0.02
N TYR A 244 3.78 2.78 0.98
CA TYR A 244 5.02 2.03 0.87
C TYR A 244 6.21 2.87 0.40
N ALA A 245 6.72 3.77 1.24
CA ALA A 245 8.12 4.21 1.09
C ALA A 245 9.04 2.99 1.26
N SER A 246 9.16 2.20 0.19
CA SER A 246 10.10 1.11 0.02
C SER A 246 11.21 1.63 -0.89
N PRO A 247 12.48 1.39 -0.55
CA PRO A 247 13.57 1.76 -1.41
C PRO A 247 13.73 0.79 -2.61
N ILE A 248 13.01 -0.34 -2.64
CA ILE A 248 13.17 -1.39 -3.68
C ILE A 248 11.87 -1.89 -4.31
N HIS A 249 10.70 -1.62 -3.73
CA HIS A 249 9.42 -2.08 -4.28
C HIS A 249 8.82 -1.00 -5.17
N TYR A 250 8.43 -1.35 -6.39
CA TYR A 250 7.66 -0.45 -7.24
C TYR A 250 6.15 -0.55 -6.96
N ARG A 251 5.50 0.60 -6.95
CA ARG A 251 4.03 0.73 -7.00
C ARG A 251 3.66 1.96 -7.85
N PRO A 252 2.67 1.85 -8.76
CA PRO A 252 2.20 3.02 -9.49
C PRO A 252 1.57 4.05 -8.54
N LYS A 253 1.67 5.33 -8.90
CA LYS A 253 1.04 6.42 -8.13
C LYS A 253 -0.47 6.31 -8.04
N VAL A 254 -1.11 5.75 -9.07
CA VAL A 254 -2.57 5.57 -9.18
C VAL A 254 -2.87 4.10 -9.46
N GLY A 255 -3.86 3.56 -8.76
CA GLY A 255 -4.24 2.15 -8.86
C GLY A 255 -3.26 1.21 -8.17
N ARG A 256 -3.22 -0.04 -8.64
CA ARG A 256 -2.34 -1.09 -8.12
C ARG A 256 -1.62 -1.78 -9.27
N LEU A 257 -0.40 -2.27 -9.03
CA LEU A 257 0.28 -3.16 -9.96
C LEU A 257 -0.29 -4.56 -9.77
N ALA A 258 -0.84 -5.15 -10.83
CA ALA A 258 -1.31 -6.53 -10.86
C ALA A 258 -0.35 -7.37 -11.73
N ASP A 259 -0.87 -8.30 -12.49
CA ASP A 259 -0.11 -9.32 -13.21
C ASP A 259 1.06 -8.72 -13.98
N THR A 260 2.25 -9.30 -13.75
CA THR A 260 3.50 -8.83 -14.34
C THR A 260 3.86 -9.65 -15.56
N ILE A 261 4.30 -8.98 -16.62
CA ILE A 261 4.77 -9.56 -17.87
C ILE A 261 6.21 -9.07 -18.11
N PRO A 262 7.19 -9.74 -17.49
CA PRO A 262 8.58 -9.34 -17.55
C PRO A 262 9.25 -9.76 -18.87
N PHE A 263 10.12 -8.89 -19.38
CA PHE A 263 10.86 -9.09 -20.62
C PHE A 263 12.25 -8.45 -20.49
N PHE A 264 13.28 -9.09 -21.02
CA PHE A 264 14.64 -8.54 -21.01
C PHE A 264 15.10 -8.25 -22.42
N TRP A 265 15.64 -7.06 -22.64
CA TRP A 265 16.16 -6.66 -23.93
C TRP A 265 17.34 -5.72 -23.79
N LYS A 266 18.45 -6.05 -24.47
CA LYS A 266 19.65 -5.20 -24.60
C LYS A 266 20.14 -4.55 -23.29
N GLY A 267 20.15 -5.32 -22.19
CA GLY A 267 20.64 -4.84 -20.89
C GLY A 267 19.59 -4.15 -20.03
N GLU A 268 18.35 -4.04 -20.51
CA GLU A 268 17.24 -3.45 -19.77
C GLU A 268 16.21 -4.50 -19.38
N TYR A 269 15.78 -4.43 -18.12
CA TYR A 269 14.67 -5.20 -17.57
C TYR A 269 13.39 -4.41 -17.78
N HIS A 270 12.52 -4.91 -18.64
CA HIS A 270 11.19 -4.37 -18.83
C HIS A 270 10.18 -5.18 -18.02
N ILE A 271 9.25 -4.50 -17.36
CA ILE A 271 8.04 -5.13 -16.83
C ILE A 271 6.87 -4.40 -17.43
N PHE A 272 6.13 -5.10 -18.28
CA PHE A 272 4.76 -4.71 -18.56
C PHE A 272 3.90 -5.22 -17.41
N TYR A 273 2.85 -4.49 -17.04
CA TYR A 273 1.93 -4.96 -16.00
C TYR A 273 0.52 -4.47 -16.23
N LEU A 274 -0.44 -5.25 -15.73
CA LEU A 274 -1.83 -4.81 -15.68
C LEU A 274 -2.01 -3.81 -14.54
N ARG A 275 -2.50 -2.61 -14.84
CA ARG A 275 -2.87 -1.64 -13.80
C ARG A 275 -4.31 -1.86 -13.38
N ALA A 276 -4.52 -2.14 -12.10
CA ALA A 276 -5.85 -2.41 -11.53
C ALA A 276 -6.69 -1.13 -11.40
N ILE A 277 -7.13 -0.61 -12.53
CA ILE A 277 -8.09 0.49 -12.72
C ILE A 277 -9.09 0.09 -13.81
N ASP A 278 -10.04 0.97 -14.12
CA ASP A 278 -10.98 0.77 -15.23
C ASP A 278 -10.23 0.40 -16.52
N LYS A 279 -10.78 -0.56 -17.27
CA LYS A 279 -10.24 -1.09 -18.54
C LYS A 279 -8.90 -1.83 -18.49
N VAL A 280 -8.24 -1.90 -17.33
CA VAL A 280 -7.02 -2.70 -17.11
C VAL A 280 -5.93 -2.46 -18.16
N PRO A 281 -5.37 -1.24 -18.27
CA PRO A 281 -4.35 -0.96 -19.25
C PRO A 281 -3.04 -1.71 -18.95
N TRP A 282 -2.29 -2.01 -20.01
CA TRP A 282 -0.92 -2.51 -19.94
C TRP A 282 0.04 -1.34 -19.77
N GLU A 283 0.56 -1.18 -18.57
CA GLU A 283 1.60 -0.20 -18.25
C GLU A 283 2.99 -0.77 -18.48
N HIS A 284 3.99 0.11 -18.55
CA HIS A 284 5.36 -0.26 -18.86
C HIS A 284 6.33 0.43 -17.90
N ILE A 285 7.18 -0.36 -17.25
CA ILE A 285 8.32 0.15 -16.48
C ILE A 285 9.60 -0.51 -16.96
N VAL A 286 10.71 0.22 -16.86
CA VAL A 286 12.04 -0.25 -17.23
C VAL A 286 13.04 0.00 -16.11
N SER A 287 14.00 -0.90 -15.95
CA SER A 287 15.11 -0.78 -15.01
C SER A 287 16.39 -1.38 -15.60
N THR A 288 17.55 -0.86 -15.19
CA THR A 288 18.85 -1.47 -15.49
C THR A 288 19.41 -2.28 -14.31
N ASP A 289 18.74 -2.26 -13.16
CA ASP A 289 19.22 -2.88 -11.92
C ASP A 289 18.14 -3.60 -11.11
N LEU A 290 16.95 -3.83 -11.69
CA LEU A 290 15.80 -4.50 -11.06
C LEU A 290 15.23 -3.79 -9.82
N VAL A 291 15.72 -2.60 -9.48
CA VAL A 291 15.37 -1.88 -8.24
C VAL A 291 14.83 -0.50 -8.56
N HIS A 292 15.54 0.26 -9.39
CA HIS A 292 15.15 1.61 -9.77
C HIS A 292 14.37 1.55 -11.07
N TRP A 293 13.07 1.74 -10.97
CA TRP A 293 12.14 1.64 -12.09
C TRP A 293 11.77 3.02 -12.63
N LYS A 294 11.79 3.15 -13.95
CA LYS A 294 11.29 4.30 -14.69
C LYS A 294 9.99 3.91 -15.39
N GLU A 295 8.93 4.67 -15.15
CA GLU A 295 7.68 4.59 -15.91
C GLU A 295 7.93 5.02 -17.37
N LEU A 296 7.48 4.19 -18.30
CA LEU A 296 7.44 4.44 -19.74
C LEU A 296 5.97 4.66 -20.17
N PRO A 297 5.71 5.12 -21.41
CA PRO A 297 4.35 5.28 -21.89
C PRO A 297 3.52 4.00 -21.75
N THR A 298 2.23 4.14 -21.44
CA THR A 298 1.27 3.03 -21.44
C THR A 298 1.35 2.28 -22.77
N ALA A 299 1.54 0.96 -22.71
CA ALA A 299 1.78 0.13 -23.88
C ALA A 299 0.49 -0.14 -24.65
N LEU A 300 -0.57 -0.55 -23.94
CA LEU A 300 -1.87 -0.85 -24.52
C LEU A 300 -3.02 -0.38 -23.61
N VAL A 301 -4.10 0.06 -24.23
CA VAL A 301 -5.36 0.47 -23.57
C VAL A 301 -6.55 -0.23 -24.23
N ALA A 302 -7.65 -0.44 -23.52
CA ALA A 302 -8.86 -1.03 -24.11
C ALA A 302 -9.65 0.01 -24.93
N ASP A 303 -9.22 0.23 -26.17
CA ASP A 303 -9.72 1.21 -27.14
C ASP A 303 -10.26 0.58 -28.44
N GLY A 304 -10.42 -0.75 -28.47
CA GLY A 304 -11.02 -1.47 -29.59
C GLY A 304 -12.52 -1.19 -29.75
N ASP A 305 -13.13 -1.85 -30.74
CA ASP A 305 -14.58 -1.80 -30.93
C ASP A 305 -15.31 -2.19 -29.64
N ALA A 306 -16.42 -1.49 -29.33
CA ALA A 306 -17.13 -1.69 -28.07
C ALA A 306 -17.66 -3.12 -27.88
N ASN A 307 -17.90 -3.85 -28.98
CA ASN A 307 -18.30 -5.25 -29.01
C ASN A 307 -17.15 -6.17 -29.48
N GLY A 308 -15.96 -5.64 -29.77
CA GLY A 308 -14.76 -6.41 -30.09
C GLY A 308 -14.09 -7.00 -28.84
N PRO A 309 -13.16 -7.95 -28.98
CA PRO A 309 -12.63 -8.70 -27.84
C PRO A 309 -11.97 -7.85 -26.75
N ASP A 310 -11.29 -6.76 -27.09
CA ASP A 310 -10.62 -5.86 -26.14
C ASP A 310 -11.35 -4.51 -25.95
N GLY A 311 -12.67 -4.49 -26.19
CA GLY A 311 -13.52 -3.32 -26.01
C GLY A 311 -13.86 -2.98 -24.54
N GLN A 312 -13.62 -3.90 -23.60
CA GLN A 312 -13.88 -3.69 -22.17
C GLN A 312 -12.61 -3.78 -21.32
N ASN A 313 -11.99 -4.95 -21.19
CA ASN A 313 -10.76 -5.13 -20.41
C ASN A 313 -9.69 -5.87 -21.21
N MET A 314 -8.44 -5.66 -20.81
CA MET A 314 -7.29 -6.39 -21.32
C MET A 314 -6.66 -7.18 -20.18
N PHE A 315 -6.43 -8.48 -20.36
CA PHE A 315 -5.75 -9.33 -19.39
C PHE A 315 -4.35 -9.75 -19.86
N THR A 316 -3.73 -10.59 -19.04
CA THR A 316 -2.31 -10.94 -19.05
C THR A 316 -1.92 -11.65 -20.34
N GLY A 317 -0.60 -11.71 -20.58
CA GLY A 317 -0.02 -12.33 -21.76
C GLY A 317 1.50 -12.40 -21.71
N SER A 318 2.16 -12.18 -22.84
CA SER A 318 3.61 -12.28 -22.99
C SER A 318 4.18 -11.36 -24.06
N VAL A 319 5.49 -11.15 -23.99
CA VAL A 319 6.27 -10.40 -24.98
C VAL A 319 7.35 -11.31 -25.55
N ILE A 320 7.50 -11.29 -26.87
CA ILE A 320 8.59 -11.96 -27.60
C ILE A 320 9.16 -11.01 -28.66
N GLU A 321 10.46 -11.12 -28.93
CA GLU A 321 11.11 -10.43 -30.04
C GLU A 321 11.41 -11.40 -31.18
N ARG A 322 11.19 -10.94 -32.41
CA ARG A 322 11.54 -11.64 -33.63
C ARG A 322 11.95 -10.65 -34.71
N ASP A 323 13.15 -10.85 -35.27
CA ASP A 323 13.65 -10.15 -36.46
C ASP A 323 13.55 -8.62 -36.36
N GLY A 324 13.82 -8.07 -35.18
CA GLY A 324 13.77 -6.64 -34.87
C GLY A 324 12.37 -6.12 -34.53
N THR A 325 11.36 -6.99 -34.44
CA THR A 325 9.98 -6.64 -34.08
C THR A 325 9.61 -7.28 -32.75
N PHE A 326 9.03 -6.49 -31.85
CA PHE A 326 8.46 -6.97 -30.60
C PHE A 326 6.99 -7.29 -30.78
N HIS A 327 6.54 -8.39 -30.20
CA HIS A 327 5.18 -8.87 -30.26
C HIS A 327 4.63 -8.97 -28.83
N ILE A 328 3.51 -8.30 -28.55
CA ILE A 328 2.67 -8.58 -27.38
C ILE A 328 1.55 -9.50 -27.84
N PHE A 329 1.43 -10.63 -27.16
CA PHE A 329 0.20 -11.41 -27.13
C PHE A 329 -0.49 -11.14 -25.80
N TYR A 330 -1.76 -10.75 -25.83
CA TYR A 330 -2.55 -10.42 -24.65
C TYR A 330 -3.95 -11.02 -24.76
N THR A 331 -4.73 -10.95 -23.69
CA THR A 331 -6.12 -11.42 -23.73
C THR A 331 -7.07 -10.23 -23.80
N GLY A 332 -7.94 -10.18 -24.81
CA GLY A 332 -9.11 -9.31 -24.79
C GLY A 332 -10.24 -9.97 -24.00
N TRP A 333 -10.82 -9.26 -23.04
CA TRP A 333 -12.00 -9.70 -22.31
C TRP A 333 -13.18 -8.76 -22.58
N ASN A 334 -14.26 -9.29 -23.13
CA ASN A 334 -15.47 -8.50 -23.38
C ASN A 334 -16.77 -9.33 -23.26
N PRO A 335 -17.61 -9.11 -22.23
CA PRO A 335 -18.91 -9.78 -22.10
C PRO A 335 -19.95 -9.33 -23.13
N ARG A 336 -19.68 -8.26 -23.89
CA ARG A 336 -20.53 -7.77 -24.99
C ARG A 336 -20.15 -8.37 -26.34
N ASN A 337 -19.03 -9.07 -26.43
CA ASN A 337 -18.61 -9.69 -27.68
C ASN A 337 -19.49 -10.91 -27.98
N PRO A 338 -20.23 -10.93 -29.09
CA PRO A 338 -21.12 -12.04 -29.41
C PRO A 338 -20.36 -13.34 -29.74
N ALA A 339 -19.05 -13.26 -30.05
CA ALA A 339 -18.24 -14.42 -30.41
C ALA A 339 -17.68 -15.19 -29.20
N GLY A 340 -17.62 -14.58 -28.01
CA GLY A 340 -17.02 -15.18 -26.82
C GLY A 340 -16.48 -14.16 -25.83
N LEU A 341 -16.19 -14.60 -24.61
CA LEU A 341 -15.72 -13.73 -23.52
C LEU A 341 -14.24 -13.37 -23.64
N GLU A 342 -13.38 -14.35 -23.93
CA GLU A 342 -11.92 -14.21 -23.92
C GLU A 342 -11.31 -14.64 -25.25
N PHE A 343 -10.45 -13.78 -25.82
CA PHE A 343 -9.67 -14.09 -27.00
C PHE A 343 -8.22 -13.62 -26.83
N VAL A 344 -7.29 -14.37 -27.42
CA VAL A 344 -5.91 -13.92 -27.60
C VAL A 344 -5.86 -12.89 -28.73
N MET A 345 -5.20 -11.78 -28.46
CA MET A 345 -5.02 -10.62 -29.32
C MET A 345 -3.52 -10.35 -29.52
N HIS A 346 -3.16 -9.62 -30.58
CA HIS A 346 -1.78 -9.39 -30.99
C HIS A 346 -1.50 -7.90 -31.25
N ALA A 347 -0.34 -7.42 -30.79
CA ALA A 347 0.19 -6.11 -31.12
C ALA A 347 1.70 -6.18 -31.38
N THR A 348 2.20 -5.31 -32.27
CA THR A 348 3.64 -5.23 -32.57
C THR A 348 4.22 -3.86 -32.29
N SER A 349 5.51 -3.82 -31.95
CA SER A 349 6.28 -2.59 -31.77
C SER A 349 7.67 -2.72 -32.39
N PRO A 350 8.23 -1.66 -33.00
CA PRO A 350 9.64 -1.62 -33.39
C PRO A 350 10.57 -1.20 -32.25
N ASP A 351 10.06 -0.64 -31.16
CA ASP A 351 10.85 0.07 -30.14
C ASP A 351 10.45 -0.19 -28.68
N LEU A 352 9.50 -1.12 -28.43
CA LEU A 352 8.86 -1.40 -27.14
C LEU A 352 7.99 -0.27 -26.56
N LEU A 353 7.91 0.88 -27.24
CA LEU A 353 7.20 2.07 -26.73
C LEU A 353 5.92 2.33 -27.52
N LYS A 354 5.96 2.21 -28.84
CA LYS A 354 4.82 2.45 -29.73
C LYS A 354 4.28 1.12 -30.23
N TRP A 355 3.04 0.82 -29.87
CA TRP A 355 2.39 -0.44 -30.19
C TRP A 355 1.31 -0.25 -31.26
N THR A 356 1.29 -1.16 -32.24
CA THR A 356 0.24 -1.27 -33.27
C THR A 356 -0.52 -2.56 -33.03
N LYS A 357 -1.81 -2.47 -32.72
CA LYS A 357 -2.69 -3.63 -32.57
C LYS A 357 -3.07 -4.20 -33.95
N HIS A 358 -3.20 -5.53 -34.01
CA HIS A 358 -3.61 -6.28 -35.19
C HIS A 358 -4.96 -6.96 -34.92
N PRO A 359 -6.10 -6.26 -35.13
CA PRO A 359 -7.42 -6.80 -34.81
C PRO A 359 -7.85 -7.99 -35.67
N ASP A 360 -7.14 -8.30 -36.75
CA ASP A 360 -7.38 -9.50 -37.58
C ASP A 360 -6.62 -10.72 -37.06
N ASP A 361 -5.60 -10.53 -36.22
CA ASP A 361 -4.77 -11.58 -35.62
C ASP A 361 -5.40 -12.07 -34.29
N ILE A 362 -6.67 -12.50 -34.36
CA ILE A 362 -7.45 -13.01 -33.23
C ILE A 362 -7.32 -14.53 -33.15
N PHE A 363 -7.12 -15.05 -31.93
CA PHE A 363 -7.07 -16.48 -31.67
C PHE A 363 -7.95 -16.88 -30.48
N GLY A 364 -8.81 -17.88 -30.66
CA GLY A 364 -9.78 -18.34 -29.67
C GLY A 364 -9.91 -19.87 -29.66
N PRO A 365 -10.73 -20.42 -28.76
CA PRO A 365 -10.97 -21.86 -28.67
C PRO A 365 -11.69 -22.41 -29.91
N ASP A 366 -11.42 -23.67 -30.25
CA ASP A 366 -12.04 -24.38 -31.39
C ASP A 366 -13.37 -25.06 -31.06
N GLY A 367 -13.75 -25.12 -29.78
CA GLY A 367 -14.92 -25.87 -29.32
C GLY A 367 -14.76 -27.39 -29.40
N VAL A 368 -13.57 -27.90 -29.72
CA VAL A 368 -13.25 -29.33 -29.86
C VAL A 368 -12.21 -29.75 -28.83
N LEU A 369 -10.98 -29.22 -28.92
CA LEU A 369 -9.92 -29.47 -27.94
C LEU A 369 -10.15 -28.67 -26.66
N TYR A 370 -10.67 -27.45 -26.80
CA TYR A 370 -11.00 -26.56 -25.69
C TYR A 370 -12.49 -26.19 -25.80
N ALA A 371 -13.32 -26.97 -25.12
CA ALA A 371 -14.75 -27.10 -25.42
C ALA A 371 -15.68 -26.08 -24.73
N ASP A 372 -15.16 -24.96 -24.19
CA ASP A 372 -16.06 -23.98 -23.59
C ASP A 372 -16.80 -23.18 -24.69
N LYS A 373 -18.09 -23.47 -24.85
CA LYS A 373 -19.01 -22.78 -25.77
C LYS A 373 -19.19 -21.30 -25.47
N GLN A 374 -18.84 -20.83 -24.28
CA GLN A 374 -18.85 -19.40 -23.93
C GLN A 374 -17.45 -18.76 -23.98
N GLN A 375 -16.42 -19.55 -24.33
CA GLN A 375 -15.03 -19.12 -24.33
C GLN A 375 -14.61 -18.45 -23.02
N ARG A 376 -15.00 -19.04 -21.88
CA ARG A 376 -14.47 -18.65 -20.57
C ARG A 376 -13.16 -19.40 -20.37
N ASP A 377 -12.25 -18.75 -19.66
CA ASP A 377 -10.95 -19.33 -19.35
C ASP A 377 -10.17 -19.71 -20.61
N PHE A 378 -9.98 -18.78 -21.55
CA PHE A 378 -9.05 -18.89 -22.69
C PHE A 378 -8.16 -17.64 -22.73
N ARG A 379 -7.13 -17.63 -21.87
CA ARG A 379 -6.36 -16.41 -21.59
C ARG A 379 -4.90 -16.67 -21.24
N ASP A 380 -4.20 -15.58 -21.00
CA ASP A 380 -2.82 -15.50 -20.52
C ASP A 380 -1.77 -16.14 -21.46
N PRO A 381 -1.75 -15.79 -22.76
CA PRO A 381 -0.83 -16.38 -23.74
C PRO A 381 0.63 -16.19 -23.33
N TYR A 382 1.37 -17.29 -23.22
CA TYR A 382 2.82 -17.31 -23.09
C TYR A 382 3.47 -17.87 -24.35
N VAL A 383 4.06 -17.00 -25.15
CA VAL A 383 4.65 -17.34 -26.45
C VAL A 383 6.17 -17.46 -26.35
N PHE A 384 6.71 -18.55 -26.87
CA PHE A 384 8.15 -18.80 -26.94
C PHE A 384 8.52 -19.57 -28.21
N TRP A 385 9.78 -19.48 -28.63
CA TRP A 385 10.32 -20.29 -29.71
C TRP A 385 10.69 -21.69 -29.21
N ASN A 386 10.11 -22.72 -29.83
CA ASN A 386 10.46 -24.11 -29.55
C ASN A 386 11.54 -24.58 -30.53
N GLU A 387 12.78 -24.64 -30.06
CA GLU A 387 13.92 -25.03 -30.90
C GLU A 387 13.82 -26.42 -31.54
N PRO A 388 13.45 -27.49 -30.80
CA PRO A 388 13.24 -28.81 -31.39
C PRO A 388 12.18 -28.87 -32.50
N ASP A 389 11.05 -28.17 -32.31
CA ASP A 389 9.91 -28.21 -33.23
C ASP A 389 9.98 -27.15 -34.34
N LYS A 390 10.94 -26.21 -34.25
CA LYS A 390 11.12 -25.09 -35.18
C LYS A 390 9.83 -24.30 -35.44
N ARG A 391 9.06 -24.11 -34.36
CA ARG A 391 7.79 -23.37 -34.35
C ARG A 391 7.68 -22.56 -33.07
N TYR A 392 6.88 -21.51 -33.12
CA TYR A 392 6.43 -20.81 -31.92
C TYR A 392 5.39 -21.66 -31.21
N TRP A 393 5.51 -21.74 -29.90
CA TRP A 393 4.56 -22.38 -29.02
C TRP A 393 3.93 -21.33 -28.13
N MET A 394 2.64 -21.49 -27.87
CA MET A 394 1.85 -20.66 -26.97
C MET A 394 1.25 -21.56 -25.89
N PHE A 395 1.54 -21.26 -24.63
CA PHE A 395 0.83 -21.86 -23.49
C PHE A 395 -0.26 -20.92 -23.00
N LEU A 396 -1.41 -21.50 -22.65
CA LEU A 396 -2.63 -20.78 -22.31
C LEU A 396 -3.29 -21.39 -21.08
N CYS A 397 -3.99 -20.55 -20.34
CA CYS A 397 -5.00 -21.02 -19.40
C CYS A 397 -6.23 -21.48 -20.20
N THR A 398 -6.65 -22.74 -20.03
CA THR A 398 -7.85 -23.32 -20.67
C THR A 398 -8.67 -24.12 -19.65
N GLY A 399 -9.61 -23.47 -18.95
CA GLY A 399 -10.34 -24.09 -17.83
C GLY A 399 -9.39 -24.62 -16.76
N SER A 400 -9.42 -25.92 -16.44
CA SER A 400 -8.50 -26.56 -15.48
C SER A 400 -7.20 -27.10 -16.10
N GLN A 401 -6.90 -26.75 -17.35
CA GLN A 401 -5.76 -27.27 -18.11
C GLN A 401 -4.84 -26.14 -18.59
N THR A 402 -3.61 -26.51 -18.92
CA THR A 402 -2.71 -25.66 -19.70
C THR A 402 -2.80 -26.02 -21.17
N GLY A 403 -3.42 -25.14 -21.95
CA GLY A 403 -3.59 -25.28 -23.39
C GLY A 403 -2.31 -25.03 -24.17
N VAL A 404 -2.28 -25.51 -25.42
CA VAL A 404 -1.12 -25.39 -26.32
C VAL A 404 -1.59 -24.94 -27.71
N GLY A 405 -1.03 -23.85 -28.20
CA GLY A 405 -1.10 -23.43 -29.60
C GLY A 405 0.28 -23.46 -30.26
N VAL A 406 0.36 -23.72 -31.55
CA VAL A 406 1.62 -23.67 -32.33
C VAL A 406 1.47 -22.78 -33.56
N SER A 407 2.53 -22.06 -33.92
CA SER A 407 2.56 -21.17 -35.07
C SER A 407 3.91 -21.18 -35.77
N SER A 408 3.92 -20.95 -37.07
CA SER A 408 5.16 -20.75 -37.85
C SER A 408 5.49 -19.27 -38.08
N ASP A 409 4.51 -18.37 -37.91
CA ASP A 409 4.58 -16.97 -38.34
C ASP A 409 4.14 -15.95 -37.29
N LEU A 410 3.84 -16.40 -36.06
CA LEU A 410 3.31 -15.61 -34.94
C LEU A 410 1.89 -15.05 -35.16
N LYS A 411 1.23 -15.36 -36.28
CA LYS A 411 -0.10 -14.83 -36.62
C LYS A 411 -1.15 -15.92 -36.66
N LYS A 412 -0.87 -17.00 -37.37
CA LYS A 412 -1.77 -18.14 -37.51
C LYS A 412 -1.40 -19.22 -36.51
N TRP A 413 -2.36 -19.59 -35.67
CA TRP A 413 -2.16 -20.51 -34.57
C TRP A 413 -3.02 -21.78 -34.76
N GLU A 414 -2.40 -22.94 -34.52
CA GLU A 414 -3.05 -24.26 -34.52
C GLU A 414 -3.11 -24.79 -33.08
N LEU A 415 -4.31 -25.13 -32.60
CA LEU A 415 -4.48 -25.73 -31.28
C LEU A 415 -3.98 -27.17 -31.26
N GLN A 416 -3.32 -27.55 -30.17
CA GLN A 416 -2.77 -28.88 -29.92
C GLN A 416 -3.41 -29.48 -28.66
N LYS A 417 -3.13 -30.76 -28.37
CA LYS A 417 -3.53 -31.34 -27.08
C LYS A 417 -2.87 -30.56 -25.92
N PRO A 418 -3.59 -30.36 -24.79
CA PRO A 418 -3.05 -29.71 -23.61
C PRO A 418 -1.82 -30.44 -23.06
N LEU A 419 -1.05 -29.75 -22.22
CA LEU A 419 0.06 -30.36 -21.50
C LEU A 419 -0.47 -31.45 -20.55
N ASP A 420 0.32 -32.50 -20.34
CA ASP A 420 0.10 -33.45 -19.24
C ASP A 420 0.52 -32.79 -17.92
N ALA A 421 -0.34 -31.91 -17.41
CA ALA A 421 -0.18 -31.18 -16.17
C ALA A 421 -1.47 -31.27 -15.35
N ASN A 422 -1.37 -31.78 -14.12
CA ASN A 422 -2.54 -32.06 -13.29
C ASN A 422 -2.93 -30.91 -12.37
N TYR A 423 -3.76 -29.97 -12.83
CA TYR A 423 -4.33 -28.91 -11.97
C TYR A 423 -5.70 -29.27 -11.39
N ALA A 424 -6.09 -30.54 -11.41
CA ALA A 424 -7.37 -30.98 -10.85
C ALA A 424 -7.47 -30.59 -9.37
N GLY A 425 -8.55 -29.89 -9.01
CA GLY A 425 -8.79 -29.40 -7.66
C GLY A 425 -8.06 -28.10 -7.29
N LEU A 426 -7.17 -27.58 -8.14
CA LEU A 426 -6.47 -26.30 -7.92
C LEU A 426 -7.11 -25.11 -8.68
N GLY A 427 -8.13 -25.38 -9.49
CA GLY A 427 -8.80 -24.38 -10.31
C GLY A 427 -8.02 -24.08 -11.59
N THR A 428 -8.25 -22.88 -12.11
CA THR A 428 -7.72 -22.42 -13.40
C THR A 428 -6.24 -22.03 -13.27
N PRO A 429 -5.30 -22.63 -14.02
CA PRO A 429 -3.87 -22.33 -13.90
C PRO A 429 -3.51 -21.05 -14.67
N GLU A 430 -3.76 -19.90 -14.05
CA GLU A 430 -3.53 -18.58 -14.66
C GLU A 430 -2.05 -18.29 -14.89
N CYS A 431 -1.77 -17.36 -15.81
CA CYS A 431 -0.43 -16.83 -16.06
C CYS A 431 0.64 -17.90 -16.29
N PRO A 432 0.46 -18.85 -17.23
CA PRO A 432 1.49 -19.84 -17.52
C PRO A 432 2.81 -19.16 -17.93
N ASP A 433 3.92 -19.71 -17.46
CA ASP A 433 5.27 -19.35 -17.85
C ASP A 433 6.15 -20.61 -17.89
N TYR A 434 6.81 -20.83 -19.02
CA TYR A 434 7.61 -22.00 -19.29
C TYR A 434 9.07 -21.65 -19.51
N PHE A 435 9.97 -22.42 -18.90
CA PHE A 435 11.41 -22.31 -19.13
C PHE A 435 12.13 -23.60 -18.79
N THR A 436 13.42 -23.67 -19.11
CA THR A 436 14.28 -24.80 -18.76
C THR A 436 15.44 -24.35 -17.90
N ILE A 437 15.87 -25.20 -16.96
CA ILE A 437 17.13 -25.04 -16.22
C ILE A 437 17.79 -26.41 -16.15
N GLY A 438 19.04 -26.52 -16.63
CA GLY A 438 19.80 -27.77 -16.58
C GLY A 438 19.11 -28.96 -17.25
N GLY A 439 18.41 -28.74 -18.36
CA GLY A 439 17.66 -29.78 -19.09
C GLY A 439 16.35 -30.23 -18.43
N THR A 440 15.96 -29.63 -17.30
CA THR A 440 14.63 -29.85 -16.69
C THR A 440 13.67 -28.79 -17.19
N HIS A 441 12.46 -29.20 -17.57
CA HIS A 441 11.37 -28.31 -17.97
C HIS A 441 10.62 -27.83 -16.74
N TYR A 442 10.32 -26.54 -16.66
CA TYR A 442 9.56 -25.93 -15.59
C TYR A 442 8.33 -25.21 -16.15
N LEU A 443 7.20 -25.35 -15.46
CA LEU A 443 5.97 -24.62 -15.72
C LEU A 443 5.54 -23.92 -14.43
N ILE A 444 5.39 -22.60 -14.50
CA ILE A 444 4.85 -21.78 -13.42
C ILE A 444 3.45 -21.32 -13.81
N CYS A 445 2.49 -21.48 -12.90
CA CYS A 445 1.12 -20.97 -13.04
C CYS A 445 0.61 -20.47 -11.68
N SER A 446 -0.46 -19.68 -11.68
CA SER A 446 -1.14 -19.17 -10.50
C SER A 446 -2.57 -19.71 -10.42
N PRO A 447 -2.80 -20.86 -9.75
CA PRO A 447 -4.13 -21.47 -9.72
C PRO A 447 -5.14 -20.67 -8.89
N THR A 448 -6.36 -20.48 -9.44
CA THR A 448 -7.40 -19.65 -8.81
C THR A 448 -7.88 -20.13 -7.43
N ALA A 449 -7.84 -21.44 -7.16
CA ALA A 449 -8.35 -21.99 -5.89
C ALA A 449 -7.43 -21.73 -4.69
N THR A 450 -6.12 -21.58 -4.92
CA THR A 450 -5.12 -21.46 -3.84
C THR A 450 -4.56 -20.06 -3.69
N SER A 451 -4.85 -19.16 -4.66
CA SER A 451 -4.35 -17.79 -4.63
C SER A 451 -2.82 -17.73 -4.45
N SER A 452 -2.07 -18.73 -4.92
CA SER A 452 -0.59 -18.73 -4.86
C SER A 452 -0.02 -19.11 -6.22
N THR A 453 1.24 -18.76 -6.46
CA THR A 453 1.95 -19.19 -7.68
C THR A 453 2.68 -20.51 -7.42
N TYR A 454 2.54 -21.47 -8.32
CA TYR A 454 3.06 -22.83 -8.25
C TYR A 454 4.05 -23.08 -9.37
N ALA A 455 5.12 -23.81 -9.06
CA ALA A 455 6.09 -24.33 -10.02
C ALA A 455 6.02 -25.86 -10.07
N ARG A 456 6.00 -26.39 -11.28
CA ARG A 456 6.04 -27.83 -11.58
C ARG A 456 7.17 -28.13 -12.53
N HIS A 457 7.58 -29.39 -12.58
CA HIS A 457 8.70 -29.80 -13.41
C HIS A 457 8.40 -31.05 -14.23
N ALA A 458 9.07 -31.19 -15.37
CA ALA A 458 8.97 -32.34 -16.25
C ALA A 458 10.33 -32.69 -16.89
N LYS A 459 10.45 -33.92 -17.39
CA LYS A 459 11.59 -34.35 -18.21
C LYS A 459 11.41 -34.02 -19.68
N GLU A 460 10.17 -33.89 -20.13
CA GLU A 460 9.79 -33.55 -21.49
C GLU A 460 8.84 -32.35 -21.47
N ILE A 461 8.88 -31.52 -22.51
CA ILE A 461 8.07 -30.29 -22.60
C ILE A 461 6.56 -30.55 -22.49
N ARG A 462 6.08 -31.71 -22.97
CA ARG A 462 4.67 -32.10 -22.93
C ARG A 462 4.23 -32.72 -21.60
N GLY A 463 5.14 -32.95 -20.66
CA GLY A 463 4.89 -33.60 -19.38
C GLY A 463 5.27 -35.10 -19.37
N PRO A 464 4.88 -35.83 -18.31
CA PRO A 464 4.05 -35.39 -17.20
C PRO A 464 4.75 -34.34 -16.32
N TYR A 465 4.03 -33.28 -15.96
CA TYR A 465 4.47 -32.28 -14.99
C TYR A 465 4.13 -32.73 -13.57
N LEU A 466 5.15 -32.77 -12.71
CA LEU A 466 5.06 -33.24 -11.33
C LEU A 466 5.22 -32.09 -10.34
N ASP A 467 4.53 -32.19 -9.21
CA ASP A 467 4.71 -31.29 -8.07
C ASP A 467 6.00 -31.66 -7.32
N PRO A 468 6.91 -30.69 -7.08
CA PRO A 468 8.00 -30.90 -6.13
C PRO A 468 7.45 -30.93 -4.69
N VAL A 469 8.32 -31.21 -3.71
CA VAL A 469 7.94 -31.23 -2.27
C VAL A 469 7.27 -29.93 -1.83
N SER A 470 7.72 -28.78 -2.35
CA SER A 470 7.14 -27.48 -2.07
C SER A 470 6.78 -26.77 -3.39
N PRO A 471 5.58 -27.01 -3.94
CA PRO A 471 5.23 -26.57 -5.29
C PRO A 471 4.89 -25.08 -5.35
N ALA A 472 4.33 -24.49 -4.29
CA ALA A 472 4.17 -23.03 -4.23
C ALA A 472 5.56 -22.35 -4.25
N ILE A 473 5.71 -21.19 -4.87
CA ILE A 473 7.01 -20.48 -4.91
C ILE A 473 7.16 -19.47 -3.77
N ASP A 474 6.04 -19.03 -3.19
CA ASP A 474 5.95 -18.11 -2.05
C ASP A 474 4.68 -18.44 -1.22
N THR A 475 4.27 -17.59 -0.29
CA THR A 475 2.96 -17.62 0.37
C THR A 475 1.85 -17.20 -0.61
N PRO A 476 0.57 -17.32 -0.21
CA PRO A 476 -0.55 -16.82 -1.01
C PRO A 476 -0.57 -15.30 -1.25
N ILE A 477 0.38 -14.54 -0.70
CA ILE A 477 0.45 -13.09 -0.91
C ILE A 477 1.04 -12.74 -2.28
N LEU A 478 1.97 -13.55 -2.80
CA LEU A 478 2.57 -13.34 -4.12
C LEU A 478 1.80 -14.10 -5.20
N TYR A 479 1.41 -13.39 -6.26
CA TYR A 479 0.58 -13.94 -7.34
C TYR A 479 1.01 -13.47 -8.73
N ALA A 480 0.51 -14.17 -9.75
CA ALA A 480 0.78 -13.96 -11.18
C ALA A 480 2.26 -13.71 -11.48
N ALA A 481 3.12 -14.52 -10.87
CA ALA A 481 4.56 -14.33 -10.99
C ALA A 481 5.07 -14.98 -12.28
N LYS A 482 5.82 -14.21 -13.06
CA LYS A 482 6.39 -14.63 -14.34
C LYS A 482 7.90 -14.39 -14.34
N ARG A 483 8.59 -15.11 -15.22
CA ARG A 483 10.04 -15.19 -15.36
C ARG A 483 10.50 -14.34 -16.54
N LEU A 484 11.62 -13.63 -16.36
CA LEU A 484 12.52 -13.19 -17.43
C LEU A 484 13.84 -13.97 -17.39
N PHE A 485 14.58 -13.95 -18.50
CA PHE A 485 15.95 -14.43 -18.56
C PHE A 485 16.83 -13.35 -19.19
N ASP A 486 17.91 -12.98 -18.51
CA ASP A 486 18.80 -11.89 -18.95
C ASP A 486 20.02 -12.37 -19.75
N GLY A 487 20.04 -13.65 -20.14
CA GLY A 487 21.20 -14.31 -20.75
C GLY A 487 22.07 -15.06 -19.75
N GLN A 488 21.92 -14.78 -18.45
CA GLN A 488 22.70 -15.43 -17.39
C GLN A 488 21.83 -15.95 -16.24
N ARG A 489 20.81 -15.19 -15.87
CA ARG A 489 19.96 -15.41 -14.70
C ARG A 489 18.52 -15.56 -15.12
N HIS A 490 17.84 -16.53 -14.53
CA HIS A 490 16.38 -16.55 -14.49
C HIS A 490 15.95 -15.67 -13.33
N VAL A 491 15.08 -14.68 -13.59
CA VAL A 491 14.56 -13.79 -12.56
C VAL A 491 13.04 -13.81 -12.61
N ILE A 492 12.39 -13.98 -11.47
CA ILE A 492 10.94 -13.89 -11.34
C ILE A 492 10.55 -12.59 -10.66
N THR A 493 9.45 -12.03 -11.14
CA THR A 493 8.72 -10.92 -10.51
C THR A 493 7.23 -11.23 -10.56
N GLY A 494 6.48 -10.59 -9.67
CA GLY A 494 5.05 -10.76 -9.48
C GLY A 494 4.55 -9.67 -8.54
N TRP A 495 3.32 -9.79 -8.08
CA TRP A 495 2.73 -8.79 -7.20
C TRP A 495 2.40 -9.34 -5.81
N ILE A 496 2.76 -8.56 -4.79
CA ILE A 496 2.33 -8.69 -3.42
C ILE A 496 0.95 -8.04 -3.32
N ARG A 497 -0.09 -8.85 -3.15
CA ARG A 497 -1.48 -8.38 -3.08
C ARG A 497 -1.72 -7.39 -1.95
N ASP A 498 -2.56 -6.39 -2.22
CA ASP A 498 -3.12 -5.56 -1.17
C ASP A 498 -4.19 -6.36 -0.38
N LEU A 499 -4.48 -5.91 0.85
CA LEU A 499 -5.56 -6.45 1.66
C LEU A 499 -6.63 -5.39 1.87
N GLY A 500 -7.89 -5.81 1.87
CA GLY A 500 -9.07 -4.94 1.97
C GLY A 500 -9.01 -4.03 3.19
N GLY A 501 -9.14 -2.72 2.95
CA GLY A 501 -9.06 -1.69 3.98
C GLY A 501 -7.66 -1.51 4.58
N GLU A 502 -6.60 -2.02 3.92
CA GLU A 502 -5.22 -1.98 4.42
C GLU A 502 -5.09 -2.51 5.85
N ARG A 503 -5.67 -3.69 6.09
CA ARG A 503 -5.61 -4.40 7.39
C ARG A 503 -5.20 -5.84 7.17
N ASP A 504 -4.46 -6.41 8.12
CA ASP A 504 -3.96 -7.79 8.00
C ASP A 504 -5.10 -8.84 7.96
N GLY A 505 -6.28 -8.51 8.49
CA GLY A 505 -7.48 -9.34 8.41
C GLY A 505 -8.40 -9.00 7.23
N GLY A 506 -7.98 -8.10 6.33
CA GLY A 506 -8.71 -7.75 5.13
C GLY A 506 -8.71 -8.88 4.10
N GLY A 507 -9.76 -8.95 3.28
CA GLY A 507 -9.82 -9.89 2.15
C GLY A 507 -8.73 -9.59 1.10
N PHE A 508 -8.38 -10.59 0.29
CA PHE A 508 -7.45 -10.40 -0.81
C PHE A 508 -8.01 -9.45 -1.86
N GLU A 509 -7.22 -8.45 -2.24
CA GLU A 509 -7.53 -7.52 -3.31
C GLU A 509 -6.73 -7.87 -4.57
N TRP A 510 -7.30 -7.58 -5.74
CA TRP A 510 -6.58 -7.74 -7.00
C TRP A 510 -5.61 -6.57 -7.23
N GLY A 511 -4.33 -6.94 -7.43
CA GLY A 511 -3.20 -6.03 -7.51
C GLY A 511 -2.66 -5.59 -6.15
N GLY A 512 -1.46 -5.03 -6.17
CA GLY A 512 -0.84 -4.36 -5.04
C GLY A 512 0.47 -3.70 -5.42
N THR A 513 1.56 -4.29 -4.95
CA THR A 513 2.93 -3.76 -5.07
C THR A 513 3.81 -4.83 -5.69
N GLN A 514 4.80 -4.46 -6.50
CA GLN A 514 5.78 -5.41 -7.02
C GLN A 514 6.50 -6.13 -5.85
N CYS A 515 6.71 -7.44 -5.96
CA CYS A 515 7.60 -8.16 -5.04
C CYS A 515 9.07 -7.84 -5.29
N VAL A 516 9.95 -8.19 -4.35
CA VAL A 516 11.39 -8.18 -4.60
C VAL A 516 11.70 -9.14 -5.77
N PRO A 517 12.30 -8.66 -6.89
CA PRO A 517 12.77 -9.54 -7.95
C PRO A 517 13.75 -10.56 -7.40
N ARG A 518 13.63 -11.81 -7.87
CA ARG A 518 14.33 -12.94 -7.27
C ARG A 518 14.89 -13.86 -8.33
N GLU A 519 16.16 -14.24 -8.15
CA GLU A 519 16.82 -15.20 -9.00
C GLU A 519 16.28 -16.60 -8.74
N VAL A 520 16.14 -17.38 -9.82
CA VAL A 520 15.60 -18.73 -9.83
C VAL A 520 16.69 -19.72 -10.18
N MET A 521 16.83 -20.76 -9.37
CA MET A 521 17.83 -21.82 -9.54
C MET A 521 17.16 -23.19 -9.47
N ALA A 522 17.72 -24.17 -10.17
CA ALA A 522 17.30 -25.55 -10.01
C ALA A 522 17.74 -26.09 -8.63
N GLY A 523 16.79 -26.67 -7.91
CA GLY A 523 17.01 -27.45 -6.70
C GLY A 523 16.89 -28.96 -6.96
N PRO A 524 17.09 -29.78 -5.92
CA PRO A 524 16.96 -31.23 -6.04
C PRO A 524 15.53 -31.64 -6.38
N ASN A 525 15.38 -32.76 -7.10
CA ASN A 525 14.09 -33.38 -7.42
C ASN A 525 13.06 -32.40 -8.02
N GLY A 526 13.52 -31.47 -8.86
CA GLY A 526 12.66 -30.51 -9.55
C GLY A 526 12.11 -29.39 -8.67
N GLN A 527 12.58 -29.24 -7.43
CA GLN A 527 12.31 -28.04 -6.63
C GLN A 527 12.95 -26.81 -7.31
N LEU A 528 12.26 -25.67 -7.31
CA LEU A 528 12.89 -24.38 -7.62
C LEU A 528 13.38 -23.72 -6.33
N HIS A 529 14.58 -23.15 -6.40
CA HIS A 529 15.21 -22.38 -5.34
C HIS A 529 15.22 -20.89 -5.69
N PHE A 530 15.04 -20.04 -4.67
CA PHE A 530 14.91 -18.59 -4.83
C PHE A 530 15.83 -17.81 -3.89
N ARG A 531 16.53 -16.82 -4.44
CA ARG A 531 17.24 -15.80 -3.66
C ARG A 531 16.89 -14.40 -4.15
N SER A 532 16.99 -13.39 -3.29
CA SER A 532 16.85 -12.01 -3.76
C SER A 532 17.96 -11.67 -4.74
N VAL A 533 17.68 -10.74 -5.64
CA VAL A 533 18.72 -10.18 -6.52
C VAL A 533 19.73 -9.37 -5.68
N PRO A 534 21.05 -9.49 -5.92
CA PRO A 534 22.07 -8.72 -5.20
C PRO A 534 21.85 -7.20 -5.24
N GLU A 535 21.26 -6.71 -6.32
CA GLU A 535 20.92 -5.31 -6.55
C GLU A 535 19.98 -4.78 -5.46
N ALA A 536 18.98 -5.56 -5.05
CA ALA A 536 18.07 -5.19 -3.97
C ALA A 536 18.78 -5.13 -2.62
N THR A 537 19.72 -6.04 -2.37
CA THR A 537 20.55 -6.05 -1.16
C THR A 537 21.53 -4.88 -1.10
N ALA A 538 22.04 -4.42 -2.25
CA ALA A 538 23.04 -3.35 -2.37
C ALA A 538 22.51 -1.98 -1.94
N VAL A 539 21.19 -1.78 -1.97
CA VAL A 539 20.52 -0.54 -1.52
C VAL A 539 20.75 -0.26 -0.02
N PHE A 540 20.91 -1.30 0.78
CA PHE A 540 21.01 -1.21 2.24
C PHE A 540 22.46 -1.08 2.67
N THR A 541 23.00 0.14 2.64
CA THR A 541 24.43 0.39 2.87
C THR A 541 24.79 0.72 4.32
N ARG A 542 23.82 1.14 5.15
CA ARG A 542 24.08 1.59 6.52
C ARG A 542 23.76 0.50 7.54
N THR A 543 24.78 -0.02 8.21
CA THR A 543 24.62 -0.98 9.31
C THR A 543 24.07 -0.31 10.57
N MET A 544 22.94 -0.83 11.06
CA MET A 544 22.25 -0.38 12.28
C MET A 544 22.45 -1.35 13.45
N LEU A 545 22.52 -2.66 13.15
CA LEU A 545 22.80 -3.72 14.11
C LEU A 545 23.81 -4.67 13.49
N ASP A 546 24.79 -5.10 14.28
CA ASP A 546 25.78 -6.10 13.90
C ASP A 546 26.20 -6.88 15.15
N LEU A 547 25.89 -8.17 15.15
CA LEU A 547 26.13 -9.06 16.29
C LEU A 547 27.61 -9.16 16.65
N SER A 548 28.52 -9.01 15.67
CA SER A 548 29.98 -9.04 15.91
C SER A 548 30.44 -7.94 16.86
N ARG A 549 29.68 -6.83 16.95
CA ARG A 549 29.93 -5.72 17.88
C ARG A 549 29.40 -5.97 19.29
N LYS A 550 28.84 -7.15 19.55
CA LYS A 550 28.26 -7.59 20.83
C LYS A 550 27.34 -6.53 21.46
N PRO A 551 26.25 -6.14 20.76
CA PRO A 551 25.28 -5.20 21.32
C PRO A 551 24.80 -5.64 22.70
N LYS A 552 24.58 -4.68 23.60
CA LYS A 552 24.18 -4.94 24.98
C LYS A 552 22.85 -5.70 25.01
N LEU A 553 22.87 -6.90 25.59
CA LEU A 553 21.67 -7.69 25.84
C LEU A 553 20.89 -7.03 26.97
N THR A 554 19.65 -6.63 26.71
CA THR A 554 18.78 -6.01 27.72
C THR A 554 17.45 -6.73 27.66
N LEU A 555 16.99 -7.27 28.81
CA LEU A 555 15.84 -8.18 29.00
C LEU A 555 16.14 -9.66 28.71
N THR A 556 16.69 -10.32 29.73
CA THR A 556 16.78 -11.77 29.87
C THR A 556 15.76 -12.24 30.91
N PRO A 557 15.05 -13.36 30.72
CA PRO A 557 15.27 -14.50 31.57
C PRO A 557 16.59 -15.16 31.13
N ALA A 558 17.42 -15.55 32.09
CA ALA A 558 18.69 -16.23 31.84
C ALA A 558 18.50 -17.37 30.83
N ARG A 559 19.13 -17.26 29.64
CA ARG A 559 19.27 -18.30 28.58
C ARG A 559 19.92 -17.77 27.29
N TRP A 560 20.03 -16.45 27.11
CA TRP A 560 20.78 -15.88 26.00
C TRP A 560 22.15 -15.33 26.44
N ARG A 561 23.23 -15.75 25.77
CA ARG A 561 24.59 -15.29 26.05
C ARG A 561 25.46 -15.27 24.80
N TYR A 562 26.54 -14.50 24.83
CA TYR A 562 27.56 -14.57 23.80
C TYR A 562 28.52 -15.74 24.05
N GLU A 563 28.79 -16.52 23.00
CA GLU A 563 29.89 -17.48 22.94
C GLU A 563 30.80 -17.13 21.76
N GLY A 564 31.96 -16.53 22.05
CA GLY A 564 32.78 -15.91 21.02
C GLY A 564 32.05 -14.72 20.39
N SER A 565 31.82 -14.76 19.08
CA SER A 565 31.01 -13.80 18.31
C SER A 565 29.56 -14.24 18.09
N ALA A 566 29.23 -15.48 18.42
CA ALA A 566 27.89 -16.02 18.26
C ALA A 566 27.02 -15.70 19.48
N LEU A 567 25.72 -15.63 19.27
CA LEU A 567 24.73 -15.48 20.31
C LEU A 567 23.95 -16.80 20.46
N VAL A 568 24.06 -17.39 21.64
CA VAL A 568 23.43 -18.68 21.96
C VAL A 568 22.16 -18.41 22.76
N GLY A 569 21.05 -18.99 22.31
CA GLY A 569 19.79 -19.05 23.02
C GLY A 569 19.49 -20.48 23.40
N GLU A 570 19.40 -20.75 24.70
CA GLU A 570 19.05 -22.07 25.22
C GLU A 570 17.56 -22.14 25.50
N ALA A 571 16.90 -23.22 25.08
CA ALA A 571 15.49 -23.45 25.41
C ALA A 571 15.14 -24.93 25.59
N SER A 572 16.08 -25.72 26.10
CA SER A 572 15.88 -27.08 26.64
C SER A 572 14.90 -27.18 27.84
N GLY A 573 14.11 -26.13 28.12
CA GLY A 573 13.08 -26.08 29.17
C GLY A 573 11.92 -25.14 28.79
N ALA A 574 11.97 -23.88 29.21
CA ALA A 574 11.02 -22.83 28.78
C ALA A 574 11.53 -22.07 27.54
N ALA A 575 10.60 -21.49 26.78
CA ALA A 575 10.90 -20.61 25.66
C ALA A 575 11.69 -19.37 26.13
N SER A 576 12.61 -18.91 25.29
CA SER A 576 13.48 -17.78 25.57
C SER A 576 13.36 -16.72 24.48
N GLN A 577 13.39 -15.44 24.84
CA GLN A 577 13.20 -14.32 23.91
C GLN A 577 14.13 -13.14 24.23
N MET A 578 14.52 -12.40 23.20
CA MET A 578 15.14 -11.07 23.32
C MET A 578 14.71 -10.14 22.18
N THR A 579 14.95 -8.84 22.32
CA THR A 579 14.63 -7.87 21.27
C THR A 579 15.71 -6.82 21.03
N PHE A 580 15.81 -6.34 19.79
CA PHE A 580 16.71 -5.29 19.34
C PHE A 580 15.91 -4.09 18.81
N ALA A 581 16.42 -2.89 19.07
CA ALA A 581 15.95 -1.70 18.38
C ALA A 581 16.46 -1.71 16.93
N VAL A 582 15.56 -1.45 15.98
CA VAL A 582 15.82 -1.43 14.54
C VAL A 582 15.04 -0.27 13.92
N PRO A 583 15.44 0.25 12.74
CA PRO A 583 14.61 1.22 12.02
C PRO A 583 13.30 0.59 11.51
N ASP A 584 12.37 1.41 10.99
CA ASP A 584 11.09 0.93 10.43
C ASP A 584 11.27 0.10 9.14
N ASN A 585 12.25 0.52 8.33
CA ASN A 585 12.62 -0.09 7.05
C ASN A 585 14.05 -0.63 7.12
N TYR A 586 14.23 -1.92 6.87
CA TYR A 586 15.54 -2.56 6.90
C TYR A 586 15.61 -3.86 6.12
N LEU A 587 16.84 -4.21 5.79
CA LEU A 587 17.27 -5.55 5.46
C LEU A 587 17.84 -6.22 6.72
N LEU A 588 17.35 -7.41 7.05
CA LEU A 588 17.92 -8.31 8.04
C LEU A 588 18.67 -9.45 7.34
N GLU A 589 19.85 -9.78 7.82
CA GLU A 589 20.59 -10.99 7.45
C GLU A 589 20.98 -11.75 8.71
N CYS A 590 20.54 -12.99 8.83
CA CYS A 590 20.74 -13.86 9.98
C CYS A 590 21.29 -15.22 9.53
N LYS A 591 22.31 -15.72 10.22
CA LYS A 591 22.80 -17.08 10.07
C LYS A 591 22.72 -17.77 11.42
N ALA A 592 22.02 -18.90 11.51
CA ALA A 592 21.79 -19.60 12.77
C ALA A 592 21.95 -21.11 12.60
N LYS A 593 22.60 -21.76 13.57
CA LYS A 593 22.58 -23.22 13.72
C LYS A 593 21.52 -23.59 14.74
N LEU A 594 20.61 -24.49 14.36
CA LEU A 594 19.49 -24.92 15.19
C LEU A 594 19.70 -26.38 15.59
N ASP A 595 19.33 -26.72 16.82
CA ASP A 595 19.08 -28.12 17.16
C ASP A 595 17.87 -28.65 16.39
N GLU A 596 17.81 -29.97 16.18
CA GLU A 596 16.76 -30.63 15.39
C GLU A 596 15.34 -30.29 15.89
N ARG A 597 15.15 -30.22 17.21
CA ARG A 597 13.86 -29.93 17.85
C ARG A 597 13.63 -28.44 18.15
N ALA A 598 14.58 -27.57 17.82
CA ALA A 598 14.46 -26.15 18.10
C ALA A 598 13.40 -25.49 17.21
N VAL A 599 12.46 -24.79 17.83
CA VAL A 599 11.54 -23.87 17.16
C VAL A 599 12.14 -22.47 17.27
N PHE A 600 12.79 -22.03 16.19
CA PHE A 600 13.42 -20.70 16.14
C PHE A 600 12.51 -19.69 15.47
N THR A 601 12.36 -18.51 16.07
CA THR A 601 11.49 -17.45 15.58
C THR A 601 12.23 -16.13 15.45
N LEU A 602 12.09 -15.50 14.28
CA LEU A 602 12.38 -14.08 14.07
C LEU A 602 11.06 -13.32 14.15
N ALA A 603 10.93 -12.41 15.11
CA ALA A 603 9.78 -11.53 15.23
C ALA A 603 10.10 -10.16 14.62
N PHE A 604 9.21 -9.65 13.78
CA PHE A 604 9.33 -8.35 13.13
C PHE A 604 8.25 -7.42 13.66
N ARG A 605 8.62 -6.16 13.89
CA ARG A 605 7.68 -5.11 14.32
C ARG A 605 6.96 -5.47 15.60
N GLU A 606 7.68 -6.15 16.49
CA GLU A 606 7.17 -6.54 17.79
C GLU A 606 7.00 -5.28 18.66
N THR A 607 5.80 -5.10 19.20
CA THR A 607 5.49 -4.03 20.15
C THR A 607 5.68 -4.54 21.59
N GLU A 608 5.42 -3.70 22.58
CA GLU A 608 5.48 -4.11 23.99
C GLU A 608 4.41 -5.16 24.35
N GLN A 609 3.37 -5.31 23.53
CA GLN A 609 2.34 -6.33 23.73
C GLN A 609 2.86 -7.69 23.25
N ALA A 610 2.93 -8.66 24.16
CA ALA A 610 3.27 -10.05 23.82
C ALA A 610 2.33 -10.59 22.73
N GLY A 611 2.88 -11.28 21.73
CA GLY A 611 2.08 -11.80 20.61
C GLY A 611 1.85 -10.80 19.47
N SER A 612 2.23 -9.52 19.62
CA SER A 612 2.13 -8.50 18.56
C SER A 612 3.14 -8.69 17.42
N GLY A 613 2.97 -7.95 16.33
CA GLY A 613 3.87 -7.97 15.17
C GLY A 613 3.71 -9.21 14.28
N TYR A 614 4.79 -9.58 13.60
CA TYR A 614 4.85 -10.68 12.63
C TYR A 614 5.97 -11.63 12.98
N ARG A 615 5.87 -12.91 12.60
CA ARG A 615 6.85 -13.92 12.97
C ARG A 615 7.20 -14.81 11.79
N LEU A 616 8.48 -14.98 11.52
CA LEU A 616 8.99 -16.10 10.75
C LEU A 616 9.43 -17.20 11.72
N VAL A 617 8.78 -18.36 11.66
CA VAL A 617 9.00 -19.51 12.55
C VAL A 617 9.58 -20.67 11.75
N LEU A 618 10.67 -21.25 12.23
CA LEU A 618 11.35 -22.41 11.64
C LEU A 618 11.22 -23.63 12.54
N ARG A 619 10.91 -24.79 11.94
CA ARG A 619 10.74 -26.07 12.62
C ARG A 619 11.50 -27.18 11.85
N PRO A 620 12.79 -27.40 12.16
CA PRO A 620 13.64 -28.35 11.43
C PRO A 620 13.12 -29.80 11.48
N ASP A 621 12.67 -30.27 12.65
CA ASP A 621 12.04 -31.59 12.84
C ASP A 621 10.84 -31.83 11.90
N LYS A 622 10.09 -30.77 11.59
CA LYS A 622 8.91 -30.83 10.71
C LYS A 622 9.18 -30.49 9.26
N GLN A 623 10.42 -30.11 8.94
CA GLN A 623 10.82 -29.63 7.61
C GLN A 623 9.85 -28.54 7.14
N GLU A 624 9.64 -27.54 8.00
CA GLU A 624 8.59 -26.53 7.84
C GLU A 624 9.07 -25.15 8.27
N ALA A 625 8.62 -24.14 7.51
CA ALA A 625 8.69 -22.75 7.91
C ALA A 625 7.32 -22.09 7.77
N GLU A 626 7.13 -21.02 8.51
CA GLU A 626 5.87 -20.32 8.58
C GLU A 626 6.09 -18.82 8.78
N ILE A 627 5.34 -17.99 8.05
CA ILE A 627 5.18 -16.57 8.37
C ILE A 627 3.76 -16.31 8.87
N ASN A 628 3.63 -15.64 10.02
CA ASN A 628 2.32 -15.37 10.63
C ASN A 628 2.23 -13.97 11.26
N GLY A 629 1.00 -13.54 11.46
CA GLY A 629 0.61 -12.39 12.27
C GLY A 629 -0.64 -12.74 13.08
N ALA A 630 -1.27 -11.75 13.71
CA ALA A 630 -2.45 -11.99 14.56
C ALA A 630 -3.65 -12.59 13.79
N THR A 631 -3.79 -12.29 12.49
CA THR A 631 -4.96 -12.64 11.68
C THR A 631 -4.67 -13.64 10.56
N PHE A 632 -3.41 -13.99 10.32
CA PHE A 632 -3.02 -14.90 9.23
C PHE A 632 -1.87 -15.82 9.65
N ARG A 633 -1.81 -16.97 8.98
CA ARG A 633 -0.75 -17.97 9.16
C ARG A 633 -0.48 -18.67 7.83
N TYR A 634 0.74 -18.51 7.31
CA TYR A 634 1.16 -19.15 6.06
C TYR A 634 2.33 -20.09 6.35
N ALA A 635 2.06 -21.39 6.38
CA ALA A 635 3.05 -22.44 6.63
C ALA A 635 3.29 -23.26 5.36
N ARG A 636 4.54 -23.66 5.13
CA ARG A 636 4.93 -24.46 3.96
C ARG A 636 6.07 -25.42 4.30
N LYS A 637 6.11 -26.55 3.58
CA LYS A 637 7.23 -27.49 3.63
C LYS A 637 8.48 -26.87 3.01
N ILE A 638 9.61 -27.06 3.67
CA ILE A 638 10.95 -26.65 3.24
C ILE A 638 11.95 -27.73 3.60
N ALA A 639 13.03 -27.88 2.84
CA ALA A 639 14.12 -28.77 3.20
C ALA A 639 15.16 -28.02 4.07
N LEU A 640 15.34 -28.48 5.29
CA LEU A 640 16.34 -27.99 6.23
C LEU A 640 17.29 -29.13 6.59
N ASP A 641 18.59 -28.93 6.37
CA ASP A 641 19.64 -29.81 6.87
C ASP A 641 20.07 -29.34 8.28
N PRO A 642 19.72 -30.08 9.35
CA PRO A 642 20.07 -29.68 10.72
C PRO A 642 21.58 -29.67 10.99
N SER A 643 22.41 -30.29 10.13
CA SER A 643 23.87 -30.23 10.24
C SER A 643 24.44 -28.88 9.79
N GLN A 644 23.73 -28.16 8.92
CA GLN A 644 24.17 -26.92 8.31
C GLN A 644 23.51 -25.70 8.97
N PRO A 645 24.21 -24.56 9.09
CA PRO A 645 23.58 -23.33 9.52
C PRO A 645 22.56 -22.84 8.48
N ILE A 646 21.40 -22.42 8.96
CA ILE A 646 20.36 -21.79 8.16
C ILE A 646 20.75 -20.33 7.91
N ARG A 647 20.58 -19.86 6.67
CA ARG A 647 20.68 -18.46 6.26
C ARG A 647 19.27 -17.90 6.08
N ILE A 648 19.02 -16.74 6.66
CA ILE A 648 17.75 -16.02 6.55
C ILE A 648 18.06 -14.59 6.14
N GLN A 649 17.43 -14.13 5.08
CA GLN A 649 17.42 -12.74 4.67
C GLN A 649 15.98 -12.23 4.73
N ALA A 650 15.73 -11.04 5.27
CA ALA A 650 14.39 -10.48 5.31
C ALA A 650 14.38 -8.99 4.96
N PHE A 651 13.57 -8.61 3.99
CA PHE A 651 13.27 -7.21 3.65
C PHE A 651 12.02 -6.80 4.41
N VAL A 652 12.16 -5.93 5.40
CA VAL A 652 11.06 -5.40 6.22
C VAL A 652 10.84 -3.96 5.80
N LEU A 653 9.90 -3.70 4.88
CA LEU A 653 9.78 -2.42 4.17
C LEU A 653 8.33 -1.98 4.02
N GLY A 654 7.97 -0.81 4.58
CA GLY A 654 6.63 -0.24 4.43
C GLY A 654 5.55 -1.11 5.06
N SER A 655 4.75 -1.82 4.25
CA SER A 655 3.82 -2.86 4.75
C SER A 655 4.14 -4.26 4.23
N ILE A 656 5.35 -4.49 3.74
CA ILE A 656 5.74 -5.76 3.15
C ILE A 656 6.90 -6.34 3.95
N ILE A 657 6.80 -7.63 4.25
CA ILE A 657 7.91 -8.44 4.76
C ILE A 657 8.13 -9.56 3.75
N GLU A 658 9.31 -9.62 3.14
CA GLU A 658 9.73 -10.73 2.27
C GLU A 658 10.97 -11.39 2.84
N CYS A 659 10.86 -12.68 3.16
CA CYS A 659 11.92 -13.49 3.75
C CYS A 659 12.44 -14.53 2.75
N PHE A 660 13.74 -14.72 2.68
CA PHE A 660 14.42 -15.77 1.92
C PHE A 660 15.19 -16.67 2.88
N ILE A 661 15.01 -17.98 2.77
CA ILE A 661 15.66 -19.00 3.60
C ILE A 661 16.56 -19.86 2.72
N ASN A 662 17.84 -19.97 3.09
CA ASN A 662 18.87 -20.78 2.43
C ASN A 662 19.04 -20.54 0.93
N ASP A 663 18.69 -19.35 0.43
CA ASP A 663 18.66 -19.07 -1.02
C ASP A 663 17.78 -20.08 -1.79
N ALA A 664 16.76 -20.61 -1.12
CA ALA A 664 15.91 -21.69 -1.61
C ALA A 664 14.41 -21.39 -1.48
N TYR A 665 13.97 -20.86 -0.34
CA TYR A 665 12.54 -20.68 -0.05
C TYR A 665 12.20 -19.23 0.25
N ALA A 666 11.08 -18.75 -0.29
CA ALA A 666 10.58 -17.40 -0.06
C ALA A 666 9.27 -17.39 0.74
N PHE A 667 9.13 -16.39 1.62
CA PHE A 667 7.95 -16.16 2.45
C PHE A 667 7.62 -14.66 2.52
N SER A 668 6.54 -14.26 1.88
CA SER A 668 6.06 -12.89 1.83
C SER A 668 4.81 -12.69 2.68
N CYS A 669 4.66 -11.54 3.33
CA CYS A 669 3.39 -11.13 3.93
C CYS A 669 3.14 -9.63 3.87
N ARG A 670 1.87 -9.24 4.00
CA ARG A 670 1.49 -7.88 4.33
C ARG A 670 1.59 -7.65 5.83
N ALA A 671 1.96 -6.42 6.18
CA ALA A 671 2.28 -5.96 7.52
C ALA A 671 1.64 -4.57 7.75
N TYR A 672 0.32 -4.50 7.65
CA TYR A 672 -0.42 -3.25 7.73
C TYR A 672 -0.64 -2.79 9.17
N ASN A 673 -1.05 -3.69 10.07
CA ASN A 673 -1.45 -3.33 11.43
C ASN A 673 -0.27 -2.87 12.28
N HIS A 674 0.93 -3.38 12.01
CA HIS A 674 2.16 -2.95 12.67
C HIS A 674 3.16 -2.45 11.62
N ARG A 675 3.42 -1.14 11.63
CA ARG A 675 4.40 -0.50 10.74
C ARG A 675 5.76 -0.21 11.38
N ARG A 676 5.82 -0.31 12.71
CA ARG A 676 7.01 -0.04 13.53
C ARG A 676 7.11 -1.06 14.66
N GLY A 677 8.30 -1.22 15.21
CA GLY A 677 8.53 -2.05 16.39
C GLY A 677 9.96 -2.57 16.44
N ARG A 678 10.16 -3.59 17.26
CA ARG A 678 11.45 -4.20 17.52
C ARG A 678 11.65 -5.44 16.66
N LEU A 679 12.92 -5.85 16.51
CA LEU A 679 13.29 -7.16 16.01
C LEU A 679 13.42 -8.11 17.21
N GLY A 680 12.66 -9.20 17.24
CA GLY A 680 12.74 -10.22 18.28
C GLY A 680 13.43 -11.49 17.80
N LEU A 681 14.18 -12.13 18.70
CA LEU A 681 14.65 -13.50 18.54
C LEU A 681 14.02 -14.35 19.63
N SER A 682 13.44 -15.50 19.28
CA SER A 682 13.03 -16.48 20.28
C SER A 682 13.31 -17.91 19.86
N VAL A 683 13.48 -18.77 20.86
CA VAL A 683 13.71 -20.21 20.67
C VAL A 683 12.92 -21.01 21.71
N ALA A 684 12.42 -22.18 21.32
CA ALA A 684 11.74 -23.15 22.18
C ALA A 684 12.08 -24.59 21.77
N GLY A 685 12.03 -25.56 22.70
CA GLY A 685 12.12 -27.00 22.38
C GLY A 685 13.52 -27.54 22.03
N GLY A 686 14.53 -26.67 21.97
CA GLY A 686 15.93 -26.95 21.71
C GLY A 686 16.74 -25.66 21.75
N ASP A 687 18.02 -25.72 21.43
CA ASP A 687 18.90 -24.55 21.48
C ASP A 687 19.16 -23.98 20.08
N VAL A 688 19.55 -22.70 20.03
CA VAL A 688 19.97 -22.00 18.82
C VAL A 688 21.30 -21.31 19.04
N LYS A 689 22.18 -21.38 18.03
CA LYS A 689 23.39 -20.59 17.95
C LYS A 689 23.30 -19.65 16.75
N VAL A 690 22.99 -18.38 16.99
CA VAL A 690 23.00 -17.32 15.98
C VAL A 690 24.45 -16.92 15.72
N LEU A 691 24.98 -17.37 14.58
CA LEU A 691 26.36 -17.19 14.16
C LEU A 691 26.64 -15.77 13.65
N SER A 692 25.65 -15.16 13.00
CA SER A 692 25.70 -13.77 12.57
C SER A 692 24.29 -13.19 12.50
N LEU A 693 24.15 -11.91 12.85
CA LEU A 693 22.92 -11.15 12.67
C LEU A 693 23.29 -9.71 12.35
N SER A 694 22.80 -9.20 11.22
CA SER A 694 23.00 -7.82 10.81
C SER A 694 21.70 -7.19 10.33
N VAL A 695 21.51 -5.92 10.67
CA VAL A 695 20.40 -5.10 10.18
C VAL A 695 21.00 -3.91 9.46
N ARG A 696 20.64 -3.73 8.19
CA ARG A 696 21.07 -2.62 7.34
C ARG A 696 19.86 -1.80 6.89
N THR A 697 20.03 -0.50 6.77
CA THR A 697 19.01 0.43 6.25
C THR A 697 19.58 1.18 5.04
N ASP A 698 18.71 1.77 4.22
CA ASP A 698 19.13 2.58 3.08
C ASP A 698 19.84 3.86 3.54
N ALA A 699 20.71 4.40 2.69
CA ALA A 699 21.33 5.70 2.98
C ALA A 699 20.22 6.76 2.98
N ALA A 700 20.08 7.52 4.07
CA ALA A 700 19.08 8.57 4.16
C ALA A 700 19.16 9.48 2.92
N ARG A 701 18.05 9.63 2.19
CA ARG A 701 17.95 10.63 1.10
C ARG A 701 18.45 11.97 1.64
N PRO A 702 19.38 12.67 0.95
CA PRO A 702 19.90 13.95 1.42
C PRO A 702 18.73 14.92 1.63
N GLY A 703 18.39 15.19 2.89
CA GLY A 703 17.24 16.02 3.28
C GLY A 703 16.51 15.60 4.57
N VAL A 704 16.60 14.33 4.99
CA VAL A 704 16.01 13.90 6.27
C VAL A 704 17.09 13.88 7.35
N ARG A 705 17.12 14.88 8.22
CA ARG A 705 18.00 14.89 9.39
C ARG A 705 17.67 13.68 10.26
N ALA A 706 18.69 12.88 10.58
CA ALA A 706 18.62 11.91 11.66
C ALA A 706 18.22 12.66 12.94
N SER A 707 17.01 12.41 13.45
CA SER A 707 16.68 12.77 14.81
C SER A 707 17.65 12.04 15.72
N SER A 708 18.31 12.80 16.59
CA SER A 708 19.24 12.34 17.62
C SER A 708 18.73 11.08 18.31
N PHE A 709 19.37 9.94 18.03
CA PHE A 709 19.22 8.73 18.83
C PHE A 709 19.99 8.95 20.14
N GLY A 710 19.29 9.50 21.13
CA GLY A 710 19.69 9.36 22.51
C GLY A 710 19.61 7.88 22.89
N GLN A 711 20.70 7.33 23.39
CA GLN A 711 20.78 6.00 23.96
C GLN A 711 20.01 5.97 25.28
N GLU A 712 18.69 5.86 25.23
CA GLU A 712 17.89 5.57 26.43
C GLU A 712 16.53 5.02 25.97
N CYS A 713 16.15 3.86 26.48
CA CYS A 713 14.81 3.29 26.29
C CYS A 713 14.31 2.78 27.63
N ALA A 714 13.07 3.19 27.93
CA ALA A 714 12.40 3.14 29.21
C ALA A 714 11.87 1.75 29.59
N VAL A 715 11.60 1.61 30.89
CA VAL A 715 11.16 0.39 31.58
C VAL A 715 9.66 0.52 31.89
N SER A 716 8.86 -0.51 31.60
CA SER A 716 7.55 -0.71 32.21
C SER A 716 7.63 -1.98 33.09
N GLY A 717 7.59 -1.78 34.40
CA GLY A 717 7.53 -2.85 35.39
C GLY A 717 6.21 -2.80 36.17
N PRO A 718 5.65 -3.94 36.59
CA PRO A 718 4.51 -3.97 37.48
C PRO A 718 4.95 -3.70 38.93
N HIS A 719 4.21 -2.86 39.64
CA HIS A 719 4.37 -2.66 41.08
C HIS A 719 4.14 -3.97 41.86
N PRO A 720 5.09 -4.41 42.72
CA PRO A 720 4.78 -5.36 43.77
C PRO A 720 4.18 -4.61 44.97
N ARG A 721 2.96 -5.00 45.38
CA ARG A 721 2.43 -4.65 46.70
C ARG A 721 3.18 -5.47 47.75
N THR A 722 3.97 -4.79 48.55
CA THR A 722 4.40 -5.27 49.86
C THR A 722 3.34 -4.87 50.89
N GLU A 723 2.63 -5.84 51.46
CA GLU A 723 2.04 -5.68 52.79
C GLU A 723 2.66 -6.75 53.69
N SER A 724 3.46 -6.26 54.64
CA SER A 724 3.93 -6.96 55.82
C SER A 724 2.86 -6.88 56.91
N GLY A 725 2.46 -8.02 57.46
CA GLY A 725 1.69 -8.11 58.70
C GLY A 725 1.67 -9.56 59.18
N GLY A 726 2.50 -9.88 60.17
CA GLY A 726 2.58 -11.19 60.82
C GLY A 726 4.00 -11.74 60.87
#